data_AF-A0A167CHA5-F1
#
_entry.id   AF-A0A167CHA5-F1
#
_cell.length_a   1.000
_cell.length_b   1.000
_cell.length_c   1.000
_cell.angle_alpha   90.00
_cell.angle_beta   90.00
_cell.angle_gamma   90.00
#
_symmetry.space_group_name_H-M   'P 1'
#
loop_
_entity.id
_entity.type
_entity.pdbx_description
1 polymer ?
#
loop_
_entity_poly.entity_id
_entity_poly.type
_entity_poly.pdbx_seq_one_letter_code
_entity_poly.pdbx_strand_id
1 'polypeptide(L)'
;MHQEDNSPVQKLQFWSRNSLPVILQSEAAECGLASLAMVAAYHGYHSDLTTLRQKFSISIEGATLLDIMHFAEQLELSSRPLRIELEDLDALQTPCILHWDMNHFVVLKKANEKRIVIHDPAYGEKTYTIEEASKHFTGVALELTPTKSFEKKEKKPTLRFADFWSRITGLKRSLLLIFLLSILLQVFTLAAPYYIQLVIDDVVLTGDTNLLTVLATGFFLVLVFEIATNALRGFTLLHFGNQMNIQLGANLFHHLVRLPISYFEKRHMGDVVSRFGSLQQVKQILTTGVIEAIIDGLMAIITLAMIFFYSPTLSVVVLTAVIAYALVRIAMYKPFRNISEQEIMARAEENSNFMETVRGIQTIKLFGSEVKREGQWQNRYANAINQSIRLGNFQIGYDAINRALFGIENILVVYLAAHLVLEGGFSTGMLFAFMSYKRQFMDKTANLIEKLIEFKMVGLHFDRIADIALTDKETLQPEQLKKHDVKGKIELKNICFSYSDATPNVLHNLNLNIEPGESVAITGPSGCGKSTLLKIMLGLNDAKSGDVLIDDVPIDQIGARQYRQQIAAVMQDDELLSGSVADNIAFFDTPIDMERVVYCAQLASIHDDISQMPMGYESLIGDMGSSLSGGQKQRIILARALYKQPKILFMDEATSHLDTTLESDINEAVSRLDMTRVIIAHRKETIASADREIRLQKVLAEELEPQND
;
A
#
# COMPACT_ATOMS: atom_id res chain seq x y z
N MET A 1 -41.78 22.47 4.52
CA MET A 1 -42.08 23.07 3.21
C MET A 1 -41.25 24.34 3.10
N HIS A 2 -39.95 24.18 2.82
CA HIS A 2 -39.03 25.28 2.59
C HIS A 2 -38.58 25.18 1.13
N GLN A 3 -38.99 26.17 0.34
CA GLN A 3 -38.61 26.31 -1.07
C GLN A 3 -37.11 26.51 -1.17
N GLU A 4 -36.43 25.57 -1.83
CA GLU A 4 -35.07 25.75 -2.32
C GLU A 4 -35.09 26.76 -3.46
N ASP A 5 -34.44 27.89 -3.21
CA ASP A 5 -34.28 29.00 -4.13
C ASP A 5 -33.25 28.61 -5.21
N ASN A 6 -33.72 27.91 -6.25
CA ASN A 6 -32.94 27.50 -7.41
C ASN A 6 -32.69 28.68 -8.36
N SER A 7 -31.91 29.67 -7.92
CA SER A 7 -31.47 30.74 -8.84
C SER A 7 -30.38 30.22 -9.79
N PRO A 8 -30.54 30.32 -11.13
CA PRO A 8 -29.54 29.91 -12.11
C PRO A 8 -28.20 30.68 -12.01
N VAL A 9 -28.19 31.79 -11.27
CA VAL A 9 -27.05 32.72 -11.15
C VAL A 9 -25.97 32.17 -10.21
N GLN A 10 -26.32 31.31 -9.25
CA GLN A 10 -25.34 30.65 -8.36
C GLN A 10 -24.53 29.52 -9.05
N LYS A 11 -24.91 29.11 -10.27
CA LYS A 11 -24.14 28.15 -11.08
C LYS A 11 -23.07 28.78 -11.97
N LEU A 12 -22.95 30.11 -11.98
CA LEU A 12 -21.95 30.82 -12.78
C LEU A 12 -20.63 30.95 -12.00
N GLN A 13 -19.81 29.91 -12.06
CA GLN A 13 -18.40 29.98 -11.68
C GLN A 13 -17.61 30.65 -12.81
N PHE A 14 -17.42 31.97 -12.74
CA PHE A 14 -16.73 32.71 -13.80
C PHE A 14 -15.25 32.32 -13.97
N TRP A 15 -14.58 31.80 -12.93
CA TRP A 15 -13.19 31.31 -12.99
C TRP A 15 -12.95 30.06 -12.10
N SER A 16 -13.52 28.90 -12.45
CA SER A 16 -12.94 27.63 -12.01
C SER A 16 -11.87 27.21 -13.01
N ARG A 17 -10.61 27.60 -12.76
CA ARG A 17 -9.50 26.89 -13.40
C ARG A 17 -9.45 25.52 -12.75
N ASN A 18 -10.08 24.53 -13.35
CA ASN A 18 -9.87 23.14 -12.96
C ASN A 18 -8.37 22.88 -13.13
N SER A 19 -7.69 22.51 -12.04
CA SER A 19 -6.27 22.15 -12.11
C SER A 19 -6.18 20.67 -12.45
N LEU A 20 -5.51 20.33 -13.54
CA LEU A 20 -5.17 18.95 -13.85
C LEU A 20 -4.36 18.39 -12.67
N PRO A 21 -4.81 17.33 -11.97
CA PRO A 21 -4.01 16.71 -10.92
C PRO A 21 -2.89 15.86 -11.52
N VAL A 22 -1.87 15.59 -10.72
CA VAL A 22 -0.88 14.55 -10.99
C VAL A 22 -1.31 13.33 -10.18
N ILE A 23 -1.58 12.21 -10.85
CA ILE A 23 -1.91 10.93 -10.21
C ILE A 23 -0.85 9.92 -10.64
N LEU A 24 -0.03 9.46 -9.70
CA LEU A 24 1.04 8.54 -10.04
C LEU A 24 0.55 7.09 -10.08
N GLN A 25 1.07 6.32 -11.02
CA GLN A 25 0.74 4.89 -11.16
C GLN A 25 1.27 4.08 -9.97
N SER A 26 0.48 3.10 -9.52
CA SER A 26 0.85 2.21 -8.42
C SER A 26 1.37 0.87 -8.93
N GLU A 27 0.91 0.44 -10.10
CA GLU A 27 1.32 -0.79 -10.79
C GLU A 27 1.94 -0.44 -12.15
N ALA A 28 2.83 -1.29 -12.69
CA ALA A 28 3.57 -1.00 -13.92
C ALA A 28 2.66 -0.88 -15.16
N ALA A 29 1.52 -1.57 -15.15
CA ALA A 29 0.55 -1.64 -16.24
C ALA A 29 -0.52 -0.52 -16.22
N GLU A 30 -0.44 0.44 -15.29
CA GLU A 30 -1.53 1.39 -14.99
C GLU A 30 -1.43 2.75 -15.67
N CYS A 31 -0.39 3.03 -16.46
CA CYS A 31 -0.16 4.36 -17.03
C CYS A 31 -1.39 4.92 -17.77
N GLY A 32 -2.10 4.07 -18.52
CA GLY A 32 -3.33 4.43 -19.23
C GLY A 32 -4.47 4.80 -18.29
N LEU A 33 -4.72 4.01 -17.25
CA LEU A 33 -5.78 4.26 -16.27
C LEU A 33 -5.48 5.48 -15.41
N ALA A 34 -4.23 5.69 -15.01
CA ALA A 34 -3.78 6.88 -14.31
C ALA A 34 -3.96 8.14 -15.16
N SER A 35 -3.63 8.06 -16.45
CA SER A 35 -3.85 9.14 -17.40
C SER A 35 -5.34 9.49 -17.54
N LEU A 36 -6.20 8.47 -17.69
CA LEU A 36 -7.65 8.65 -17.71
C LEU A 36 -8.17 9.27 -16.40
N ALA A 37 -7.67 8.82 -15.25
CA ALA A 37 -8.03 9.36 -13.94
C ALA A 37 -7.70 10.85 -13.82
N MET A 38 -6.54 11.28 -14.32
CA MET A 38 -6.15 12.69 -14.29
C MET A 38 -7.11 13.54 -15.14
N VAL A 39 -7.45 13.09 -16.35
CA VAL A 39 -8.37 13.81 -17.24
C VAL A 39 -9.79 13.81 -16.68
N ALA A 40 -10.29 12.68 -16.17
CA ALA A 40 -11.59 12.59 -15.52
C ALA A 40 -11.68 13.54 -14.30
N ALA A 41 -10.62 13.60 -13.50
CA ALA A 41 -10.52 14.51 -12.36
C ALA A 41 -10.48 15.98 -12.77
N TYR A 42 -9.87 16.31 -13.91
CA TYR A 42 -9.94 17.66 -14.48
C TYR A 42 -11.38 18.07 -14.83
N HIS A 43 -12.22 17.13 -15.26
CA HIS A 43 -13.64 17.38 -15.54
C HIS A 43 -14.55 17.32 -14.30
N GLY A 44 -14.01 16.94 -13.14
CA GLY A 44 -14.73 16.92 -11.85
C GLY A 44 -15.14 15.53 -11.36
N TYR A 45 -14.61 14.47 -11.96
CA TYR A 45 -14.73 13.10 -11.45
C TYR A 45 -13.47 12.73 -10.66
N HIS A 46 -13.46 13.02 -9.36
CA HIS A 46 -12.30 12.76 -8.50
C HIS A 46 -12.36 11.34 -7.93
N SER A 47 -11.65 10.41 -8.56
CA SER A 47 -11.47 9.03 -8.08
C SER A 47 -10.00 8.74 -7.81
N ASP A 48 -9.73 7.83 -6.87
CA ASP A 48 -8.40 7.24 -6.73
C ASP A 48 -8.20 6.10 -7.74
N LEU A 49 -6.94 5.72 -7.95
CA LEU A 49 -6.58 4.61 -8.84
C LEU A 49 -7.15 3.28 -8.33
N THR A 50 -7.18 3.06 -7.02
CA THR A 50 -7.70 1.82 -6.43
C THR A 50 -9.18 1.61 -6.75
N THR A 51 -10.03 2.63 -6.63
CA THR A 51 -11.44 2.54 -7.02
C THR A 51 -11.58 2.35 -8.53
N LEU A 52 -10.75 3.04 -9.32
CA LEU A 52 -10.77 2.86 -10.78
C LEU A 52 -10.33 1.45 -11.18
N ARG A 53 -9.39 0.81 -10.48
CA ARG A 53 -9.00 -0.59 -10.68
C ARG A 53 -10.11 -1.57 -10.35
N GLN A 54 -10.87 -1.30 -9.28
CA GLN A 54 -12.03 -2.12 -8.94
C GLN A 54 -13.11 -2.04 -10.01
N LYS A 55 -13.25 -0.88 -10.66
CA LYS A 55 -14.22 -0.67 -11.74
C LYS A 55 -13.70 -1.17 -13.10
N PHE A 56 -12.41 -0.99 -13.36
CA PHE A 56 -11.74 -1.27 -14.62
C PHE A 56 -10.58 -2.22 -14.35
N SER A 57 -10.76 -3.47 -14.71
CA SER A 57 -9.68 -4.44 -14.62
C SER A 57 -8.73 -4.24 -15.81
N ILE A 58 -7.45 -3.98 -15.52
CA ILE A 58 -6.37 -3.86 -16.52
C ILE A 58 -5.59 -5.17 -16.56
N SER A 59 -5.11 -5.56 -17.74
CA SER A 59 -4.17 -6.66 -17.92
C SER A 59 -2.80 -6.34 -17.30
N ILE A 60 -2.05 -7.37 -16.90
CA ILE A 60 -0.63 -7.24 -16.51
C ILE A 60 0.21 -6.72 -17.69
N GLU A 61 -0.25 -6.93 -18.92
CA GLU A 61 0.41 -6.47 -20.15
C GLU A 61 0.22 -4.96 -20.43
N GLY A 62 -0.61 -4.27 -19.63
CA GLY A 62 -0.95 -2.86 -19.85
C GLY A 62 -2.36 -2.65 -20.41
N ALA A 63 -2.71 -1.39 -20.63
CA ALA A 63 -3.94 -1.00 -21.33
C ALA A 63 -3.62 -0.59 -22.77
N THR A 64 -4.42 -1.03 -23.73
CA THR A 64 -4.38 -0.50 -25.10
C THR A 64 -5.12 0.84 -25.17
N LEU A 65 -4.93 1.57 -26.28
CA LEU A 65 -5.71 2.80 -26.52
C LEU A 65 -7.22 2.51 -26.55
N LEU A 66 -7.61 1.37 -27.12
CA LEU A 66 -9.01 0.93 -27.19
C LEU A 66 -9.59 0.70 -25.79
N ASP A 67 -8.82 0.12 -24.89
CA ASP A 67 -9.23 -0.08 -23.50
C ASP A 67 -9.46 1.25 -22.79
N ILE A 68 -8.55 2.21 -22.97
CA ILE A 68 -8.70 3.56 -22.41
C ILE A 68 -9.97 4.23 -22.95
N MET A 69 -10.28 4.04 -24.23
CA MET A 69 -11.51 4.55 -24.84
C MET A 69 -12.77 3.92 -24.24
N HIS A 70 -12.78 2.60 -24.03
CA HIS A 70 -13.90 1.90 -23.37
C HIS A 70 -14.06 2.32 -21.90
N PHE A 71 -12.96 2.48 -21.17
CA PHE A 71 -13.00 2.97 -19.79
C PHE A 71 -13.52 4.41 -19.72
N ALA A 72 -13.12 5.26 -20.68
CA ALA A 72 -13.61 6.62 -20.80
C ALA A 72 -15.12 6.65 -21.07
N GLU A 73 -15.61 5.79 -21.98
CA GLU A 73 -17.04 5.68 -22.29
C GLU A 73 -17.86 5.27 -21.05
N GLN A 74 -17.39 4.31 -20.25
CA GLN A 74 -18.02 3.92 -18.98
C GLN A 74 -17.92 4.99 -17.88
N LEU A 75 -17.07 6.00 -18.06
CA LEU A 75 -17.03 7.22 -17.24
C LEU A 75 -17.87 8.35 -17.86
N GLU A 76 -18.61 8.09 -18.93
CA GLU A 76 -19.39 9.09 -19.67
C GLU A 76 -18.50 10.21 -20.26
N LEU A 77 -17.29 9.83 -20.69
CA LEU A 77 -16.37 10.67 -21.46
C LEU A 77 -16.36 10.20 -22.93
N SER A 78 -16.74 11.09 -23.84
CA SER A 78 -16.61 10.87 -25.28
C SER A 78 -15.14 10.93 -25.67
N SER A 79 -14.69 9.89 -26.37
CA SER A 79 -13.31 9.72 -26.81
C SER A 79 -13.14 10.08 -28.29
N ARG A 80 -12.08 10.82 -28.61
CA ARG A 80 -11.69 11.16 -29.99
C ARG A 80 -10.21 10.83 -30.20
N PRO A 81 -9.88 9.66 -30.77
CA PRO A 81 -8.51 9.30 -31.08
C PRO A 81 -8.04 10.07 -32.32
N LEU A 82 -6.82 10.60 -32.27
CA LEU A 82 -6.21 11.40 -33.33
C LEU A 82 -4.80 10.89 -33.61
N ARG A 83 -4.43 10.88 -34.89
CA ARG A 83 -3.05 10.73 -35.34
C ARG A 83 -2.57 12.10 -35.81
N ILE A 84 -1.53 12.62 -35.18
CA ILE A 84 -1.02 13.99 -35.41
C ILE A 84 0.50 14.01 -35.50
N GLU A 85 1.03 15.07 -36.09
CA GLU A 85 2.46 15.37 -36.08
C GLU A 85 2.81 16.29 -34.88
N LEU A 86 4.11 16.44 -34.59
CA LEU A 86 4.57 17.27 -33.45
C LEU A 86 4.17 18.74 -33.57
N GLU A 87 4.02 19.23 -34.80
CA GLU A 87 3.66 20.61 -35.10
C GLU A 87 2.22 20.94 -34.68
N ASP A 88 1.35 19.93 -34.62
CA ASP A 88 -0.07 20.09 -34.29
C ASP A 88 -0.38 19.89 -32.80
N LEU A 89 0.64 19.71 -31.95
CA LEU A 89 0.44 19.46 -30.51
C LEU A 89 -0.24 20.62 -29.78
N ASP A 90 -0.09 21.85 -30.28
CA ASP A 90 -0.71 23.05 -29.72
C ASP A 90 -2.19 23.21 -30.13
N ALA A 91 -2.63 22.51 -31.19
CA ALA A 91 -4.01 22.48 -31.66
C ALA A 91 -4.90 21.49 -30.87
N LEU A 92 -4.32 20.61 -30.06
CA LEU A 92 -5.06 19.63 -29.27
C LEU A 92 -5.86 20.27 -28.13
N GLN A 93 -7.05 19.71 -27.88
CA GLN A 93 -7.85 20.06 -26.72
C GLN A 93 -7.20 19.51 -25.44
N THR A 94 -6.65 20.40 -24.60
CA THR A 94 -6.02 20.01 -23.33
C THR A 94 -7.02 20.02 -22.15
N PRO A 95 -6.90 19.09 -21.19
CA PRO A 95 -5.92 17.99 -21.14
C PRO A 95 -6.33 16.79 -22.02
N CYS A 96 -5.36 16.19 -22.69
CA CYS A 96 -5.55 14.99 -23.52
C CYS A 96 -4.48 13.94 -23.22
N ILE A 97 -4.73 12.68 -23.57
CA ILE A 97 -3.77 11.58 -23.35
C ILE A 97 -2.90 11.43 -24.59
N LEU A 98 -1.60 11.27 -24.42
CA LEU A 98 -0.63 10.98 -25.48
C LEU A 98 -0.06 9.58 -25.27
N HIS A 99 0.17 8.86 -26.37
CA HIS A 99 0.92 7.61 -26.34
C HIS A 99 2.43 7.89 -26.51
N TRP A 100 3.22 7.31 -25.63
CA TRP A 100 4.60 7.72 -25.33
C TRP A 100 5.51 6.48 -25.30
N ASP A 101 6.70 6.56 -25.91
CA ASP A 101 7.74 5.51 -25.96
C ASP A 101 7.28 4.13 -26.44
N MET A 102 6.14 4.06 -27.14
CA MET A 102 5.48 2.83 -27.59
C MET A 102 5.03 1.86 -26.48
N ASN A 103 5.13 2.26 -25.21
CA ASN A 103 4.80 1.41 -24.06
C ASN A 103 4.21 2.17 -22.87
N HIS A 104 3.90 3.46 -23.03
CA HIS A 104 3.48 4.33 -21.93
C HIS A 104 2.40 5.33 -22.36
N PHE A 105 1.61 5.82 -21.41
CA PHE A 105 0.63 6.89 -21.62
C PHE A 105 0.92 8.06 -20.69
N VAL A 106 0.84 9.28 -21.22
CA VAL A 106 1.04 10.52 -20.48
C VAL A 106 -0.07 11.52 -20.77
N VAL A 107 -0.30 12.49 -19.89
CA VAL A 107 -1.34 13.51 -20.10
C VAL A 107 -0.71 14.83 -20.50
N LEU A 108 -1.06 15.35 -21.67
CA LEU A 108 -0.67 16.68 -22.11
C LEU A 108 -1.46 17.74 -21.32
N LYS A 109 -0.75 18.54 -20.52
CA LYS A 109 -1.33 19.65 -19.75
C LYS A 109 -1.40 20.93 -20.59
N LYS A 110 -0.32 21.21 -21.32
CA LYS A 110 -0.19 22.41 -22.15
C LYS A 110 0.89 22.19 -23.20
N ALA A 111 0.64 22.62 -24.43
CA ALA A 111 1.63 22.72 -25.50
C ALA A 111 1.80 24.18 -25.95
N ASN A 112 2.97 24.50 -26.48
CA ASN A 112 3.27 25.69 -27.26
C ASN A 112 4.35 25.34 -28.29
N GLU A 113 4.64 26.25 -29.23
CA GLU A 113 5.61 26.03 -30.31
C GLU A 113 7.03 25.60 -29.85
N LYS A 114 7.41 25.80 -28.57
CA LYS A 114 8.76 25.52 -28.07
C LYS A 114 8.84 24.37 -27.07
N ARG A 115 7.78 24.15 -26.28
CA ARG A 115 7.78 23.28 -25.11
C ARG A 115 6.41 22.68 -24.85
N ILE A 116 6.41 21.47 -24.32
CA ILE A 116 5.21 20.81 -23.80
C ILE A 116 5.35 20.56 -22.31
N VAL A 117 4.24 20.64 -21.59
CA VAL A 117 4.13 20.24 -20.19
C VAL A 117 3.23 19.01 -20.15
N ILE A 118 3.78 17.91 -19.65
CA ILE A 118 3.06 16.64 -19.49
C ILE A 118 2.97 16.28 -18.02
N HIS A 119 1.88 15.63 -17.64
CA HIS A 119 1.78 14.87 -16.41
C HIS A 119 2.05 13.40 -16.75
N ASP A 120 3.18 12.91 -16.29
CA ASP A 120 3.61 11.53 -16.48
C ASP A 120 3.15 10.70 -15.26
N PRO A 121 2.36 9.63 -15.45
CA PRO A 121 1.99 8.73 -14.36
C PRO A 121 3.17 8.12 -13.59
N ALA A 122 4.34 7.95 -14.21
CA ALA A 122 5.52 7.39 -13.56
C ALA A 122 6.37 8.45 -12.84
N TYR A 123 6.44 9.66 -13.37
CA TYR A 123 7.42 10.67 -12.92
C TYR A 123 6.82 12.01 -12.47
N GLY A 124 5.51 12.18 -12.60
CA GLY A 124 4.79 13.40 -12.30
C GLY A 124 4.89 14.46 -13.38
N GLU A 125 4.75 15.74 -13.00
CA GLU A 125 4.78 16.85 -13.96
C GLU A 125 6.20 17.08 -14.51
N LYS A 126 6.34 16.97 -15.84
CA LYS A 126 7.59 17.23 -16.57
C LYS A 126 7.38 18.23 -17.70
N THR A 127 8.43 18.98 -17.99
CA THR A 127 8.47 19.91 -19.13
C THR A 127 9.55 19.45 -20.09
N TYR A 128 9.19 19.29 -21.36
CA TYR A 128 10.08 18.88 -22.44
C TYR A 128 10.16 19.99 -23.50
N THR A 129 11.32 20.10 -24.15
CA THR A 129 11.39 20.81 -25.44
C THR A 129 10.73 19.96 -26.53
N ILE A 130 10.29 20.57 -27.64
CA ILE A 130 9.71 19.83 -28.77
C ILE A 130 10.71 18.79 -29.33
N GLU A 131 12.00 19.10 -29.37
CA GLU A 131 13.07 18.17 -29.80
C GLU A 131 13.27 16.98 -28.86
N GLU A 132 13.05 17.16 -27.56
CA GLU A 132 13.09 16.04 -26.62
C GLU A 132 11.82 15.20 -26.72
N ALA A 133 10.66 15.85 -26.81
CA ALA A 133 9.37 15.19 -26.94
C ALA A 133 9.27 14.34 -28.21
N SER A 134 9.91 14.75 -29.31
CA SER A 134 9.89 14.02 -30.58
C SER A 134 10.50 12.62 -30.51
N LYS A 135 11.41 12.38 -29.56
CA LYS A 135 12.03 11.07 -29.36
C LYS A 135 11.09 10.06 -28.71
N HIS A 136 10.03 10.56 -28.08
CA HIS A 136 9.14 9.78 -27.24
C HIS A 136 7.71 9.74 -27.77
N PHE A 137 7.21 10.84 -28.35
CA PHE A 137 5.84 10.93 -28.83
C PHE A 137 5.62 10.05 -30.05
N THR A 138 4.64 9.17 -29.98
CA THR A 138 4.38 8.16 -31.02
C THR A 138 3.48 8.65 -32.16
N GLY A 139 2.97 9.90 -32.07
CA GLY A 139 2.02 10.47 -33.04
C GLY A 139 0.55 10.19 -32.73
N VAL A 140 0.23 9.56 -31.60
CA VAL A 140 -1.14 9.20 -31.20
C VAL A 140 -1.58 10.00 -29.98
N ALA A 141 -2.72 10.68 -30.10
CA ALA A 141 -3.35 11.46 -29.05
C ALA A 141 -4.82 11.05 -28.87
N LEU A 142 -5.35 11.22 -27.66
CA LEU A 142 -6.73 10.93 -27.30
C LEU A 142 -7.35 12.12 -26.57
N GLU A 143 -8.25 12.82 -27.24
CA GLU A 143 -9.07 13.87 -26.62
C GLU A 143 -10.26 13.22 -25.90
N LEU A 144 -10.57 13.72 -24.71
CA LEU A 144 -11.68 13.25 -23.90
C LEU A 144 -12.56 14.43 -23.54
N THR A 145 -13.87 14.29 -23.75
CA THR A 145 -14.85 15.34 -23.43
C THR A 145 -16.04 14.77 -22.66
N PRO A 146 -16.51 15.41 -21.59
CA PRO A 146 -17.65 14.90 -20.82
C PRO A 146 -18.94 14.94 -21.63
N THR A 147 -19.70 13.84 -21.61
CA THR A 147 -21.04 13.78 -22.21
C THR A 147 -22.07 14.48 -21.30
N LYS A 148 -23.31 14.58 -21.77
CA LYS A 148 -24.42 15.14 -20.96
C LYS A 148 -24.73 14.30 -19.71
N SER A 149 -24.38 13.02 -19.73
CA SER A 149 -24.60 12.07 -18.63
C SER A 149 -23.43 12.03 -17.64
N PHE A 150 -22.37 12.81 -17.87
CA PHE A 150 -21.21 12.84 -16.99
C PHE A 150 -21.55 13.41 -15.61
N GLU A 151 -21.51 12.55 -14.59
CA GLU A 151 -21.74 12.96 -13.20
C GLU A 151 -20.43 13.35 -12.52
N LYS A 152 -20.38 14.56 -11.96
CA LYS A 152 -19.28 14.98 -11.09
C LYS A 152 -19.37 14.20 -9.78
N LYS A 153 -18.28 13.49 -9.44
CA LYS A 153 -18.21 12.66 -8.24
C LYS A 153 -17.14 13.21 -7.31
N GLU A 154 -17.53 13.50 -6.07
CA GLU A 154 -16.58 13.85 -5.02
C GLU A 154 -15.83 12.61 -4.52
N LYS A 155 -14.60 12.83 -4.02
CA LYS A 155 -13.70 11.78 -3.52
C LYS A 155 -14.43 10.82 -2.56
N LYS A 156 -14.38 9.53 -2.87
CA LYS A 156 -14.75 8.43 -1.96
C LYS A 156 -13.73 8.31 -0.80
N PRO A 157 -14.10 7.67 0.33
CA PRO A 157 -13.46 7.89 1.62
C PRO A 157 -12.01 7.39 1.65
N THR A 158 -11.08 8.31 1.86
CA THR A 158 -9.73 7.96 2.30
C THR A 158 -9.81 7.37 3.70
N LEU A 159 -8.94 6.41 4.03
CA LEU A 159 -8.76 5.94 5.41
C LEU A 159 -8.66 7.14 6.36
N ARG A 160 -9.53 7.19 7.36
CA ARG A 160 -9.52 8.25 8.37
C ARG A 160 -8.76 7.75 9.59
N PHE A 161 -8.09 8.67 10.28
CA PHE A 161 -7.45 8.39 11.57
C PHE A 161 -8.42 7.74 12.59
N ALA A 162 -9.71 8.08 12.50
CA ALA A 162 -10.76 7.52 13.35
C ALA A 162 -10.96 6.00 13.17
N ASP A 163 -10.71 5.47 11.96
CA ASP A 163 -10.89 4.06 11.65
C ASP A 163 -9.87 3.20 12.41
N PHE A 164 -8.68 3.74 12.66
CA PHE A 164 -7.63 3.09 13.44
C PHE A 164 -7.90 3.11 14.95
N TRP A 165 -8.46 4.20 15.50
CA TRP A 165 -8.69 4.32 16.95
C TRP A 165 -9.96 3.66 17.48
N SER A 166 -10.99 3.46 16.65
CA SER A 166 -12.31 3.02 17.11
C SER A 166 -12.34 1.63 17.77
N ARG A 167 -11.34 0.78 17.49
CA ARG A 167 -11.32 -0.64 17.91
C ARG A 167 -10.23 -0.99 18.93
N ILE A 168 -9.53 0.01 19.46
CA ILE A 168 -8.42 -0.22 20.39
C ILE A 168 -8.93 -0.26 21.83
N THR A 169 -8.69 -1.38 22.52
CA THR A 169 -9.00 -1.55 23.94
C THR A 169 -7.96 -0.86 24.83
N GLY A 170 -8.41 -0.11 25.85
CA GLY A 170 -7.49 0.53 26.83
C GLY A 170 -6.93 1.89 26.41
N LEU A 171 -7.18 2.33 25.18
CA LEU A 171 -6.71 3.61 24.60
C LEU A 171 -6.96 4.82 25.52
N LYS A 172 -8.21 4.97 25.99
CA LYS A 172 -8.64 6.15 26.76
C LYS A 172 -7.86 6.31 28.07
N ARG A 173 -7.56 5.21 28.77
CA ARG A 173 -6.87 5.26 30.07
C ARG A 173 -5.41 5.65 29.90
N SER A 174 -4.72 5.04 28.92
CA SER A 174 -3.31 5.36 28.63
C SER A 174 -3.15 6.79 28.13
N LEU A 175 -4.01 7.25 27.21
CA LEU A 175 -3.99 8.64 26.73
C LEU A 175 -4.25 9.64 27.85
N LEU A 176 -5.22 9.37 28.73
CA LEU A 176 -5.51 10.25 29.87
C LEU A 176 -4.32 10.33 30.83
N LEU A 177 -3.67 9.19 31.14
CA LEU A 177 -2.47 9.19 31.99
C LEU A 177 -1.32 9.99 31.35
N ILE A 178 -1.05 9.77 30.06
CA ILE A 178 -0.01 10.50 29.32
C ILE A 178 -0.32 12.00 29.31
N PHE A 179 -1.58 12.37 29.08
CA PHE A 179 -2.02 13.75 29.08
C PHE A 179 -1.81 14.42 30.45
N LEU A 180 -2.22 13.76 31.55
CA LEU A 180 -2.01 14.26 32.91
C LEU A 180 -0.53 14.42 33.26
N LEU A 181 0.31 13.43 32.96
CA LEU A 181 1.76 13.51 33.17
C LEU A 181 2.38 14.65 32.33
N SER A 182 1.85 14.90 31.15
CA SER A 182 2.34 15.98 30.27
C SER A 182 1.94 17.36 30.77
N ILE A 183 0.72 17.53 31.29
CA ILE A 183 0.32 18.78 31.95
C ILE A 183 1.20 19.03 33.18
N LEU A 184 1.46 18.01 33.99
CA LEU A 184 2.33 18.15 35.16
C LEU A 184 3.74 18.60 34.76
N LEU A 185 4.30 18.04 33.68
CA LEU A 185 5.59 18.49 33.13
C LEU A 185 5.55 19.95 32.66
N GLN A 186 4.49 20.38 31.99
CA GLN A 186 4.35 21.77 31.55
C GLN A 186 4.40 22.74 32.72
N VAL A 187 3.79 22.40 33.86
CA VAL A 187 3.86 23.23 35.08
C VAL A 187 5.30 23.40 35.55
N PHE A 188 6.10 22.33 35.58
CA PHE A 188 7.51 22.41 35.98
C PHE A 188 8.34 23.24 34.98
N THR A 189 8.14 23.03 33.68
CA THR A 189 8.85 23.78 32.63
C THR A 189 8.52 25.28 32.65
N LEU A 190 7.29 25.66 32.99
CA LEU A 190 6.87 27.06 33.12
C LEU A 190 7.41 27.74 34.38
N ALA A 191 7.74 26.97 35.42
CA ALA A 191 8.31 27.51 36.66
C ALA A 191 9.80 27.90 36.50
N ALA A 192 10.54 27.24 35.61
CA ALA A 192 11.99 27.45 35.47
C ALA A 192 12.41 28.90 35.13
N PRO A 193 11.74 29.64 34.21
CA PRO A 193 12.07 31.05 33.98
C PRO A 193 11.89 31.95 35.20
N TYR A 194 10.94 31.62 36.07
CA TYR A 194 10.65 32.37 37.29
C TYR A 194 11.79 32.24 38.31
N TYR A 195 12.48 31.09 38.36
CA TYR A 195 13.68 30.91 39.18
C TYR A 195 14.74 31.97 38.86
N ILE A 196 15.05 32.15 37.58
CA ILE A 196 16.07 33.12 37.14
C ILE A 196 15.63 34.55 37.47
N GLN A 197 14.35 34.87 37.27
CA GLN A 197 13.81 36.19 37.62
C GLN A 197 13.96 36.49 39.12
N LEU A 198 13.51 35.59 40.00
CA LEU A 198 13.63 35.76 41.46
C LEU A 198 15.08 35.90 41.90
N VAL A 199 15.99 35.11 41.33
CA VAL A 199 17.41 35.20 41.68
C VAL A 199 17.98 36.57 41.28
N ILE A 200 17.64 37.09 40.10
CA ILE A 200 18.17 38.39 39.65
C ILE A 200 17.52 39.55 40.40
N ASP A 201 16.20 39.58 40.48
CA ASP A 201 15.46 40.73 41.00
C ASP A 201 15.45 40.76 42.54
N ASP A 202 15.33 39.61 43.21
CA ASP A 202 15.20 39.59 44.67
C ASP A 202 16.50 39.24 45.38
N VAL A 203 17.29 38.29 44.86
CA VAL A 203 18.51 37.82 45.56
C VAL A 203 19.73 38.68 45.22
N VAL A 204 20.03 38.90 43.94
CA VAL A 204 21.26 39.61 43.52
C VAL A 204 21.20 41.08 43.93
N LEU A 205 20.02 41.71 43.88
CA LEU A 205 19.85 43.09 44.31
C LEU A 205 19.88 43.28 45.84
N THR A 206 19.41 42.31 46.63
CA THR A 206 19.40 42.41 48.11
C THR A 206 20.59 41.75 48.80
N GLY A 207 21.31 40.86 48.10
CA GLY A 207 22.39 40.06 48.67
C GLY A 207 21.92 38.91 49.59
N ASP A 208 20.64 38.51 49.55
CA ASP A 208 20.08 37.48 50.44
C ASP A 208 20.50 36.05 50.04
N THR A 209 21.63 35.61 50.57
CA THR A 209 22.17 34.26 50.35
C THR A 209 21.30 33.14 50.95
N ASN A 210 20.47 33.44 51.95
CA ASN A 210 19.54 32.46 52.53
C ASN A 210 18.39 32.19 51.56
N LEU A 211 17.78 33.24 51.00
CA LEU A 211 16.77 33.12 49.96
C LEU A 211 17.32 32.39 48.74
N LEU A 212 18.55 32.69 48.31
CA LEU A 212 19.22 31.95 47.23
C LEU A 212 19.28 30.45 47.49
N THR A 213 19.68 30.05 48.69
CA THR A 213 19.81 28.64 49.09
C THR A 213 18.45 27.94 49.10
N VAL A 214 17.40 28.62 49.58
CA VAL A 214 16.02 28.11 49.57
C VAL A 214 15.51 27.93 48.14
N LEU A 215 15.68 28.93 47.28
CA LEU A 215 15.27 28.86 45.87
C LEU A 215 16.02 27.76 45.13
N ALA A 216 17.34 27.68 45.29
CA ALA A 216 18.17 26.66 44.65
C ALA A 216 17.74 25.23 45.08
N THR A 217 17.48 25.02 46.38
CA THR A 217 17.02 23.71 46.88
C THR A 217 15.61 23.39 46.39
N GLY A 218 14.70 24.37 46.39
CA GLY A 218 13.32 24.20 45.90
C GLY A 218 13.26 23.86 44.41
N PHE A 219 13.98 24.60 43.56
CA PHE A 219 14.03 24.33 42.13
C PHE A 219 14.82 23.08 41.77
N PHE A 220 15.81 22.68 42.58
CA PHE A 220 16.44 21.37 42.47
C PHE A 220 15.43 20.23 42.69
N LEU A 221 14.56 20.34 43.71
CA LEU A 221 13.48 19.37 43.92
C LEU A 221 12.49 19.35 42.74
N VAL A 222 12.10 20.52 42.22
CA VAL A 222 11.27 20.63 41.02
C VAL A 222 11.90 19.90 39.83
N LEU A 223 13.20 20.09 39.60
CA LEU A 223 13.94 19.39 38.54
C LEU A 223 13.94 17.87 38.73
N VAL A 224 14.11 17.38 39.97
CA VAL A 224 14.04 15.94 40.26
C VAL A 224 12.65 15.37 39.93
N PHE A 225 11.58 16.07 40.32
CA PHE A 225 10.22 15.67 39.98
C PHE A 225 9.93 15.75 38.48
N GLU A 226 10.46 16.76 37.79
CA GLU A 226 10.37 16.90 36.34
C GLU A 226 11.02 15.70 35.64
N ILE A 227 12.26 15.36 36.01
CA ILE A 227 12.99 14.21 35.44
C ILE A 227 12.22 12.91 35.69
N ALA A 228 11.76 12.68 36.93
CA ALA A 228 11.00 11.48 37.29
C ALA A 228 9.68 11.38 36.51
N THR A 229 8.93 12.48 36.39
CA THR A 229 7.67 12.55 35.64
C THR A 229 7.92 12.32 34.15
N ASN A 230 9.00 12.87 33.59
CA ASN A 230 9.36 12.69 32.20
C ASN A 230 9.74 11.23 31.89
N ALA A 231 10.50 10.59 32.78
CA ALA A 231 10.80 9.17 32.68
C ALA A 231 9.53 8.30 32.75
N LEU A 232 8.63 8.56 33.71
CA LEU A 232 7.36 7.84 33.83
C LEU A 232 6.46 8.02 32.60
N ARG A 233 6.40 9.25 32.06
CA ARG A 233 5.71 9.52 30.80
C ARG A 233 6.33 8.75 29.65
N GLY A 234 7.66 8.71 29.56
CA GLY A 234 8.40 7.94 28.56
C GLY A 234 8.07 6.44 28.61
N PHE A 235 8.06 5.83 29.80
CA PHE A 235 7.65 4.43 29.96
C PHE A 235 6.19 4.20 29.56
N THR A 236 5.30 5.14 29.90
CA THR A 236 3.88 5.06 29.54
C THR A 236 3.69 5.15 28.02
N LEU A 237 4.40 6.07 27.36
CA LEU A 237 4.41 6.21 25.89
C LEU A 237 4.97 4.96 25.21
N LEU A 238 6.06 4.37 25.74
CA LEU A 238 6.64 3.15 25.19
C LEU A 238 5.66 1.97 25.28
N HIS A 239 5.03 1.78 26.44
CA HIS A 239 4.05 0.72 26.63
C HIS A 239 2.84 0.90 25.71
N PHE A 240 2.32 2.13 25.65
CA PHE A 240 1.22 2.49 24.76
C PHE A 240 1.59 2.25 23.29
N GLY A 241 2.74 2.76 22.84
CA GLY A 241 3.23 2.62 21.47
C GLY A 241 3.38 1.17 21.05
N ASN A 242 3.95 0.31 21.91
CA ASN A 242 4.11 -1.12 21.60
C ASN A 242 2.79 -1.88 21.51
N GLN A 243 1.82 -1.59 22.37
CA GLN A 243 0.47 -2.18 22.26
C GLN A 243 -0.20 -1.77 20.95
N MET A 244 -0.06 -0.51 20.55
CA MET A 244 -0.58 0.00 19.26
C MET A 244 0.11 -0.67 18.08
N ASN A 245 1.42 -0.83 18.16
CA ASN A 245 2.21 -1.45 17.11
C ASN A 245 1.78 -2.90 16.84
N ILE A 246 1.52 -3.68 17.90
CA ILE A 246 1.05 -5.06 17.78
C ILE A 246 -0.37 -5.10 17.21
N GLN A 247 -1.32 -4.35 17.78
CA GLN A 247 -2.72 -4.41 17.34
C GLN A 247 -2.90 -3.95 15.89
N LEU A 248 -2.28 -2.83 15.51
CA LEU A 248 -2.37 -2.31 14.15
C LEU A 248 -1.70 -3.23 13.14
N GLY A 249 -0.52 -3.76 13.48
CA GLY A 249 0.19 -4.74 12.64
C GLY A 249 -0.61 -6.02 12.45
N ALA A 250 -1.11 -6.59 13.55
CA ALA A 250 -1.91 -7.81 13.53
C ALA A 250 -3.22 -7.64 12.75
N ASN A 251 -3.92 -6.51 12.91
CA ASN A 251 -5.18 -6.24 12.20
C ASN A 251 -4.97 -6.09 10.69
N LEU A 252 -3.94 -5.34 10.26
CA LEU A 252 -3.64 -5.19 8.84
C LEU A 252 -3.18 -6.52 8.24
N PHE A 253 -2.35 -7.27 8.94
CA PHE A 253 -1.92 -8.60 8.50
C PHE A 253 -3.10 -9.59 8.41
N HIS A 254 -3.98 -9.60 9.42
CA HIS A 254 -5.21 -10.37 9.43
C HIS A 254 -6.12 -10.04 8.25
N HIS A 255 -6.16 -8.77 7.82
CA HIS A 255 -6.86 -8.36 6.61
C HIS A 255 -6.14 -8.82 5.34
N LEU A 256 -4.83 -8.59 5.23
CA LEU A 256 -4.00 -8.94 4.08
C LEU A 256 -4.15 -10.42 3.70
N VAL A 257 -4.05 -11.34 4.66
CA VAL A 257 -4.15 -12.80 4.40
C VAL A 257 -5.57 -13.28 4.04
N ARG A 258 -6.56 -12.38 4.01
CA ARG A 258 -7.96 -12.65 3.61
C ARG A 258 -8.36 -11.90 2.35
N LEU A 259 -7.40 -11.26 1.67
CA LEU A 259 -7.63 -10.67 0.36
C LEU A 259 -7.74 -11.79 -0.71
N PRO A 260 -8.51 -11.57 -1.79
CA PRO A 260 -8.62 -12.52 -2.89
C PRO A 260 -7.27 -12.74 -3.59
N ILE A 261 -7.07 -13.91 -4.20
CA ILE A 261 -5.80 -14.26 -4.87
C ILE A 261 -5.41 -13.27 -5.96
N SER A 262 -6.40 -12.71 -6.66
CA SER A 262 -6.23 -11.71 -7.72
C SER A 262 -5.53 -10.44 -7.24
N TYR A 263 -5.61 -10.10 -5.94
CA TYR A 263 -4.85 -8.99 -5.36
C TYR A 263 -3.34 -9.26 -5.42
N PHE A 264 -2.92 -10.51 -5.15
CA PHE A 264 -1.53 -10.93 -5.11
C PHE A 264 -0.95 -11.19 -6.50
N GLU A 265 -1.71 -11.81 -7.40
CA GLU A 265 -1.26 -12.12 -8.76
C GLU A 265 -0.94 -10.87 -9.59
N LYS A 266 -1.60 -9.74 -9.30
CA LYS A 266 -1.40 -8.46 -10.00
C LYS A 266 -0.22 -7.65 -9.45
N ARG A 267 0.38 -8.05 -8.32
CA ARG A 267 1.39 -7.24 -7.60
C ARG A 267 2.69 -7.99 -7.36
N HIS A 268 3.80 -7.27 -7.49
CA HIS A 268 5.09 -7.78 -7.04
C HIS A 268 5.15 -7.85 -5.51
N MET A 269 5.79 -8.89 -4.99
CA MET A 269 5.96 -9.06 -3.53
C MET A 269 6.63 -7.86 -2.85
N GLY A 270 7.65 -7.26 -3.49
CA GLY A 270 8.36 -6.10 -2.93
C GLY A 270 7.45 -4.89 -2.72
N ASP A 271 6.43 -4.75 -3.57
CA ASP A 271 5.47 -3.67 -3.50
C ASP A 271 4.47 -3.89 -2.33
N VAL A 272 3.97 -5.12 -2.16
CA VAL A 272 3.14 -5.52 -1.01
C VAL A 272 3.91 -5.29 0.31
N VAL A 273 5.19 -5.68 0.38
CA VAL A 273 6.05 -5.46 1.54
C VAL A 273 6.22 -3.96 1.82
N SER A 274 6.47 -3.14 0.79
CA SER A 274 6.63 -1.69 0.94
C SER A 274 5.34 -1.00 1.41
N ARG A 275 4.17 -1.40 0.88
CA ARG A 275 2.86 -0.90 1.35
C ARG A 275 2.59 -1.29 2.80
N PHE A 276 2.86 -2.54 3.17
CA PHE A 276 2.74 -2.98 4.57
C PHE A 276 3.70 -2.21 5.49
N GLY A 277 4.93 -1.96 5.04
CA GLY A 277 5.94 -1.17 5.76
C GLY A 277 5.52 0.28 6.02
N SER A 278 4.68 0.87 5.16
CA SER A 278 4.13 2.22 5.34
C SER A 278 3.30 2.37 6.62
N LEU A 279 2.86 1.25 7.21
CA LEU A 279 2.19 1.22 8.50
C LEU A 279 3.09 1.76 9.63
N GLN A 280 4.41 1.64 9.52
CA GLN A 280 5.33 2.12 10.56
C GLN A 280 5.30 3.64 10.71
N GLN A 281 5.24 4.38 9.61
CA GLN A 281 5.15 5.84 9.62
C GLN A 281 3.80 6.31 10.16
N VAL A 282 2.71 5.62 9.81
CA VAL A 282 1.38 5.88 10.38
C VAL A 282 1.35 5.62 11.88
N LYS A 283 1.93 4.51 12.33
CA LYS A 283 2.07 4.15 13.76
C LYS A 283 2.82 5.22 14.53
N GLN A 284 3.96 5.68 14.02
CA GLN A 284 4.76 6.72 14.67
C GLN A 284 3.92 7.97 14.91
N ILE A 285 3.23 8.46 13.88
CA ILE A 285 2.49 9.72 13.99
C ILE A 285 1.24 9.57 14.87
N LEU A 286 0.59 8.40 14.85
CA LEU A 286 -0.55 8.10 15.73
C LEU A 286 -0.17 7.97 17.20
N THR A 287 1.01 7.43 17.50
CA THR A 287 1.43 7.11 18.88
C THR A 287 2.15 8.26 19.56
N THR A 288 3.04 8.97 18.85
CA THR A 288 3.82 10.08 19.40
C THR A 288 3.39 11.42 18.84
N GLY A 289 3.24 11.54 17.52
CA GLY A 289 2.97 12.82 16.84
C GLY A 289 1.69 13.54 17.29
N VAL A 290 0.58 12.82 17.48
CA VAL A 290 -0.70 13.42 17.97
C VAL A 290 -0.54 13.97 19.37
N ILE A 291 0.08 13.18 20.24
CA ILE A 291 0.24 13.52 21.65
C ILE A 291 1.17 14.73 21.78
N GLU A 292 2.30 14.72 21.06
CA GLU A 292 3.23 15.85 20.96
C GLU A 292 2.53 17.12 20.46
N ALA A 293 1.72 17.04 19.40
CA ALA A 293 1.00 18.19 18.86
C ALA A 293 0.00 18.80 19.85
N ILE A 294 -0.73 17.98 20.61
CA ILE A 294 -1.66 18.47 21.65
C ILE A 294 -0.89 19.18 22.76
N ILE A 295 0.21 18.57 23.24
CA ILE A 295 1.04 19.10 24.31
C ILE A 295 1.72 20.39 23.89
N ASP A 296 2.36 20.40 22.73
CA ASP A 296 3.07 21.57 22.21
C ASP A 296 2.08 22.69 21.86
N GLY A 297 0.89 22.37 21.37
CA GLY A 297 -0.19 23.35 21.17
C GLY A 297 -0.67 23.98 22.47
N LEU A 298 -0.91 23.19 23.53
CA LEU A 298 -1.27 23.71 24.84
C LEU A 298 -0.15 24.60 25.41
N MET A 299 1.10 24.16 25.31
CA MET A 299 2.26 24.91 25.79
C MET A 299 2.45 26.21 25.01
N ALA A 300 2.27 26.19 23.68
CA ALA A 300 2.32 27.39 22.85
C ALA A 300 1.28 28.42 23.29
N ILE A 301 0.04 27.99 23.61
CA ILE A 301 -1.00 28.90 24.11
C ILE A 301 -0.62 29.49 25.48
N ILE A 302 -0.15 28.68 26.42
CA ILE A 302 0.20 29.15 27.76
C ILE A 302 1.40 30.11 27.71
N THR A 303 2.45 29.75 26.97
CA THR A 303 3.64 30.60 26.82
C THR A 303 3.34 31.88 26.05
N LEU A 304 2.43 31.84 25.06
CA LEU A 304 1.92 33.04 24.40
C LEU A 304 1.25 33.98 25.40
N ALA A 305 0.38 33.45 26.27
CA ALA A 305 -0.27 34.25 27.30
C ALA A 305 0.76 34.87 28.26
N MET A 306 1.80 34.11 28.65
CA MET A 306 2.88 34.62 29.50
C MET A 306 3.67 35.75 28.83
N ILE A 307 4.11 35.60 27.58
CA ILE A 307 4.87 36.69 26.92
C ILE A 307 4.01 37.96 26.76
N PHE A 308 2.71 37.82 26.45
CA PHE A 308 1.79 38.96 26.36
C PHE A 308 1.57 39.64 27.72
N PHE A 309 1.52 38.86 28.80
CA PHE A 309 1.41 39.39 30.16
C PHE A 309 2.64 40.24 30.54
N TYR A 310 3.84 39.83 30.14
CA TYR A 310 5.06 40.60 30.41
C TYR A 310 5.18 41.85 29.54
N SER A 311 5.00 41.73 28.22
CA SER A 311 5.07 42.88 27.31
C SER A 311 4.32 42.63 26.00
N PRO A 312 3.20 43.35 25.75
CA PRO A 312 2.48 43.26 24.49
C PRO A 312 3.31 43.72 23.28
N THR A 313 4.16 44.73 23.43
CA THR A 313 4.95 45.30 22.32
C THR A 313 6.00 44.30 21.81
N LEU A 314 6.74 43.65 22.72
CA LEU A 314 7.70 42.61 22.36
C LEU A 314 6.97 41.37 21.81
N SER A 315 5.82 41.01 22.36
CA SER A 315 5.05 39.84 21.93
C SER A 315 4.57 39.94 20.48
N VAL A 316 4.21 41.13 20.00
CA VAL A 316 3.84 41.34 18.59
C VAL A 316 5.00 41.06 17.64
N VAL A 317 6.24 41.41 18.02
CA VAL A 317 7.45 41.11 17.22
C VAL A 317 7.63 39.60 17.11
N VAL A 318 7.54 38.88 18.23
CA VAL A 318 7.63 37.41 18.28
C VAL A 318 6.54 36.77 17.43
N LEU A 319 5.29 37.23 17.56
CA LEU A 319 4.16 36.70 16.81
C LEU A 319 4.31 36.93 15.30
N THR A 320 4.84 38.07 14.89
CA THR A 320 5.10 38.39 13.47
C THR A 320 6.11 37.42 12.88
N ALA A 321 7.18 37.09 13.61
CA ALA A 321 8.16 36.11 13.17
C ALA A 321 7.54 34.70 13.06
N VAL A 322 6.73 34.28 14.04
CA VAL A 322 6.03 32.99 13.99
C VAL A 322 5.07 32.89 12.80
N ILE A 323 4.32 33.97 12.50
CA ILE A 323 3.45 34.03 11.32
C ILE A 323 4.27 33.93 10.04
N ALA A 324 5.37 34.68 9.93
CA ALA A 324 6.28 34.61 8.79
C ALA A 324 6.84 33.19 8.60
N TYR A 325 7.24 32.53 9.68
CA TYR A 325 7.69 31.15 9.68
C TYR A 325 6.59 30.18 9.19
N ALA A 326 5.35 30.33 9.68
CA ALA A 326 4.22 29.52 9.25
C ALA A 326 3.93 29.68 7.74
N LEU A 327 3.98 30.91 7.22
CA LEU A 327 3.80 31.20 5.80
C LEU A 327 4.88 30.53 4.93
N VAL A 328 6.16 30.62 5.36
CA VAL A 328 7.27 29.94 4.69
C VAL A 328 7.02 28.42 4.66
N ARG A 329 6.61 27.82 5.79
CA ARG A 329 6.33 26.38 5.86
C ARG A 329 5.18 25.96 4.93
N ILE A 330 4.10 26.74 4.88
CA ILE A 330 2.95 26.46 4.01
C ILE A 330 3.35 26.56 2.53
N ALA A 331 4.12 27.59 2.15
CA ALA A 331 4.59 27.77 0.78
C ALA A 331 5.52 26.62 0.33
N MET A 332 6.34 26.11 1.23
CA MET A 332 7.31 25.05 0.98
C MET A 332 6.71 23.63 1.02
N TYR A 333 5.47 23.46 1.49
CA TYR A 333 4.85 22.14 1.64
C TYR A 333 4.74 21.35 0.32
N LYS A 334 4.27 21.99 -0.77
CA LYS A 334 4.08 21.31 -2.06
C LYS A 334 5.42 20.79 -2.65
N PRO A 335 6.47 21.62 -2.76
CA PRO A 335 7.79 21.14 -3.16
C PRO A 335 8.30 20.00 -2.28
N PHE A 336 8.18 20.12 -0.96
CA PHE A 336 8.62 19.10 -0.01
C PHE A 336 7.91 17.76 -0.25
N ARG A 337 6.59 17.78 -0.39
CA ARG A 337 5.78 16.61 -0.69
C ARG A 337 6.22 15.91 -1.96
N ASN A 338 6.37 16.66 -3.07
CA ASN A 338 6.73 16.09 -4.36
C ASN A 338 8.12 15.45 -4.35
N ILE A 339 9.11 16.10 -3.70
CA ILE A 339 10.47 15.55 -3.59
C ILE A 339 10.46 14.27 -2.71
N SER A 340 9.71 14.29 -1.61
CA SER A 340 9.58 13.12 -0.73
C SER A 340 8.90 11.94 -1.44
N GLU A 341 7.90 12.20 -2.28
CA GLU A 341 7.23 11.17 -3.07
C GLU A 341 8.18 10.54 -4.10
N GLN A 342 8.97 11.35 -4.81
CA GLN A 342 10.00 10.88 -5.74
C GLN A 342 11.06 10.02 -5.05
N GLU A 343 11.45 10.38 -3.83
CA GLU A 343 12.40 9.62 -3.03
C GLU A 343 11.87 8.24 -2.64
N ILE A 344 10.62 8.17 -2.17
CA ILE A 344 9.95 6.92 -1.80
C ILE A 344 9.85 5.99 -3.02
N MET A 345 9.51 6.54 -4.19
CA MET A 345 9.43 5.77 -5.44
C MET A 345 10.77 5.23 -5.90
N ALA A 346 11.80 6.07 -5.92
CA ALA A 346 13.14 5.65 -6.33
C ALA A 346 13.70 4.55 -5.41
N ARG A 347 13.41 4.61 -4.10
CA ARG A 347 13.75 3.54 -3.15
C ARG A 347 12.96 2.25 -3.40
N ALA A 348 11.67 2.34 -3.70
CA ALA A 348 10.85 1.16 -3.98
C ALA A 348 11.34 0.43 -5.24
N GLU A 349 11.72 1.20 -6.27
CA GLU A 349 12.27 0.69 -7.52
C GLU A 349 13.64 0.02 -7.31
N GLU A 350 14.52 0.63 -6.51
CA GLU A 350 15.81 0.05 -6.12
C GLU A 350 15.64 -1.26 -5.35
N ASN A 351 14.79 -1.27 -4.31
CA ASN A 351 14.54 -2.45 -3.49
C ASN A 351 13.91 -3.61 -4.30
N SER A 352 13.06 -3.29 -5.27
CA SER A 352 12.47 -4.28 -6.17
C SER A 352 13.55 -4.92 -7.06
N ASN A 353 14.44 -4.10 -7.64
CA ASN A 353 15.56 -4.59 -8.44
C ASN A 353 16.53 -5.43 -7.61
N PHE A 354 16.78 -5.06 -6.36
CA PHE A 354 17.58 -5.84 -5.42
C PHE A 354 16.95 -7.22 -5.17
N MET A 355 15.67 -7.29 -4.83
CA MET A 355 14.96 -8.55 -4.60
C MET A 355 14.94 -9.46 -5.83
N GLU A 356 14.70 -8.90 -7.01
CA GLU A 356 14.76 -9.63 -8.28
C GLU A 356 16.18 -10.19 -8.54
N THR A 357 17.22 -9.40 -8.24
CA THR A 357 18.63 -9.83 -8.36
C THR A 357 18.92 -11.03 -7.47
N VAL A 358 18.49 -10.97 -6.20
CA VAL A 358 18.73 -12.05 -5.24
C VAL A 358 17.96 -13.31 -5.63
N ARG A 359 16.71 -13.19 -6.06
CA ARG A 359 15.90 -14.32 -6.55
C ARG A 359 16.48 -14.94 -7.82
N GLY A 360 16.95 -14.12 -8.75
CA GLY A 360 17.51 -14.54 -10.03
C GLY A 360 19.02 -14.82 -10.01
N ILE A 361 19.64 -14.95 -8.82
CA ILE A 361 21.10 -14.95 -8.68
C ILE A 361 21.76 -16.09 -9.45
N GLN A 362 21.13 -17.28 -9.48
CA GLN A 362 21.63 -18.42 -10.23
C GLN A 362 21.76 -18.09 -11.72
N THR A 363 20.72 -17.51 -12.32
CA THR A 363 20.73 -17.08 -13.73
C THR A 363 21.86 -16.08 -13.97
N ILE A 364 22.00 -15.07 -13.10
CA ILE A 364 23.04 -14.05 -13.25
C ILE A 364 24.44 -14.68 -13.23
N LYS A 365 24.67 -15.66 -12.34
CA LYS A 365 25.92 -16.42 -12.25
C LYS A 365 26.17 -17.28 -13.49
N LEU A 366 25.17 -18.01 -13.96
CA LEU A 366 25.30 -18.88 -15.14
C LEU A 366 25.64 -18.10 -16.41
N PHE A 367 25.09 -16.89 -16.55
CA PHE A 367 25.34 -16.02 -17.71
C PHE A 367 26.50 -15.02 -17.49
N GLY A 368 27.26 -15.14 -16.39
CA GLY A 368 28.42 -14.27 -16.10
C GLY A 368 28.10 -12.77 -16.17
N SER A 369 26.86 -12.40 -15.82
CA SER A 369 26.31 -11.06 -16.04
C SER A 369 26.33 -10.20 -14.78
N GLU A 370 27.16 -10.55 -13.78
CA GLU A 370 27.26 -9.83 -12.50
C GLU A 370 27.57 -8.36 -12.71
N VAL A 371 28.58 -8.02 -13.53
CA VAL A 371 28.98 -6.62 -13.77
C VAL A 371 27.85 -5.80 -14.38
N LYS A 372 27.08 -6.38 -15.31
CA LYS A 372 25.94 -5.69 -15.94
C LYS A 372 24.82 -5.47 -14.93
N ARG A 373 24.50 -6.50 -14.14
CA ARG A 373 23.43 -6.42 -13.13
C ARG A 373 23.81 -5.48 -11.99
N GLU A 374 25.06 -5.52 -11.55
CA GLU A 374 25.62 -4.58 -10.57
C GLU A 374 25.50 -3.14 -11.08
N GLY A 375 25.90 -2.86 -12.33
CA GLY A 375 25.76 -1.52 -12.92
C GLY A 375 24.30 -1.04 -12.98
N GLN A 376 23.35 -1.93 -13.31
CA GLN A 376 21.92 -1.60 -13.27
C GLN A 376 21.44 -1.22 -11.86
N TRP A 377 21.83 -2.01 -10.86
CA TRP A 377 21.50 -1.72 -9.47
C TRP A 377 22.17 -0.42 -8.99
N GLN A 378 23.46 -0.21 -9.29
CA GLN A 378 24.18 1.02 -8.96
C GLN A 378 23.52 2.26 -9.54
N ASN A 379 23.01 2.20 -10.78
CA ASN A 379 22.27 3.32 -11.38
C ASN A 379 20.97 3.63 -10.63
N ARG A 380 20.20 2.60 -10.25
CA ARG A 380 18.95 2.77 -9.47
C ARG A 380 19.24 3.28 -8.06
N TYR A 381 20.27 2.73 -7.42
CA TYR A 381 20.76 3.17 -6.12
C TYR A 381 21.25 4.61 -6.15
N ALA A 382 22.04 5.00 -7.15
CA ALA A 382 22.48 6.38 -7.35
C ALA A 382 21.28 7.33 -7.54
N ASN A 383 20.25 6.93 -8.30
CA ASN A 383 19.02 7.73 -8.43
C ASN A 383 18.32 7.91 -7.06
N ALA A 384 18.15 6.83 -6.28
CA ALA A 384 17.54 6.89 -4.96
C ALA A 384 18.34 7.81 -4.00
N ILE A 385 19.67 7.71 -4.01
CA ILE A 385 20.56 8.59 -3.25
C ILE A 385 20.45 10.04 -3.74
N ASN A 386 20.38 10.29 -5.04
CA ASN A 386 20.22 11.63 -5.60
C ASN A 386 18.89 12.28 -5.17
N GLN A 387 17.78 11.52 -5.14
CA GLN A 387 16.52 12.03 -4.59
C GLN A 387 16.61 12.31 -3.09
N SER A 388 17.30 11.45 -2.33
CA SER A 388 17.57 11.69 -0.90
C SER A 388 18.44 12.93 -0.67
N ILE A 389 19.45 13.18 -1.52
CA ILE A 389 20.30 14.39 -1.46
C ILE A 389 19.46 15.61 -1.80
N ARG A 390 18.59 15.54 -2.82
CA ARG A 390 17.69 16.64 -3.19
C ARG A 390 16.76 17.00 -2.02
N LEU A 391 16.20 16.01 -1.34
CA LEU A 391 15.40 16.18 -0.14
C LEU A 391 16.22 16.82 0.99
N GLY A 392 17.44 16.32 1.24
CA GLY A 392 18.35 16.86 2.24
C GLY A 392 18.77 18.31 1.97
N ASN A 393 19.11 18.64 0.72
CA ASN A 393 19.43 20.01 0.31
C ASN A 393 18.24 20.97 0.49
N PHE A 394 17.03 20.49 0.20
CA PHE A 394 15.81 21.25 0.46
C PHE A 394 15.63 21.53 1.97
N GLN A 395 15.87 20.52 2.82
CA GLN A 395 15.84 20.67 4.27
C GLN A 395 16.92 21.63 4.79
N ILE A 396 18.15 21.55 4.28
CA ILE A 396 19.25 22.46 4.65
C ILE A 396 18.90 23.92 4.29
N GLY A 397 18.40 24.16 3.07
CA GLY A 397 17.99 25.50 2.64
C GLY A 397 16.88 26.06 3.51
N TYR A 398 15.90 25.23 3.85
CA TYR A 398 14.81 25.57 4.78
C TYR A 398 15.33 25.89 6.19
N ASP A 399 16.20 25.05 6.75
CA ASP A 399 16.81 25.27 8.07
C ASP A 399 17.59 26.58 8.12
N ALA A 400 18.30 26.93 7.04
CA ALA A 400 19.02 28.19 6.95
C ALA A 400 18.06 29.39 7.00
N ILE A 401 16.93 29.34 6.28
CA ILE A 401 15.89 30.39 6.30
C ILE A 401 15.32 30.54 7.73
N ASN A 402 15.03 29.43 8.42
CA ASN A 402 14.48 29.48 9.77
C ASN A 402 15.48 30.05 10.78
N ARG A 403 16.74 29.62 10.72
CA ARG A 403 17.80 30.15 11.59
C ARG A 403 17.99 31.65 11.37
N ALA A 404 17.93 32.12 10.12
CA ALA A 404 17.97 33.55 9.81
C ALA A 404 16.76 34.29 10.39
N LEU A 405 15.55 33.77 10.18
CA LEU A 405 14.31 34.37 10.66
C LEU A 405 14.30 34.50 12.19
N PHE A 406 14.55 33.41 12.92
CA PHE A 406 14.59 33.44 14.39
C PHE A 406 15.82 34.15 14.94
N GLY A 407 16.94 34.16 14.22
CA GLY A 407 18.13 34.92 14.59
C GLY A 407 17.89 36.43 14.54
N ILE A 408 17.29 36.92 13.46
CA ILE A 408 16.92 38.34 13.29
C ILE A 408 15.89 38.75 14.34
N GLU A 409 14.84 37.95 14.51
CA GLU A 409 13.83 38.17 15.55
C GLU A 409 14.47 38.25 16.95
N ASN A 410 15.43 37.38 17.25
CA ASN A 410 16.11 37.39 18.54
C ASN A 410 16.92 38.66 18.78
N ILE A 411 17.66 39.13 17.78
CA ILE A 411 18.41 40.39 17.87
C ILE A 411 17.45 41.57 18.09
N LEU A 412 16.35 41.63 17.34
CA LEU A 412 15.36 42.70 17.45
C LEU A 412 14.69 42.73 18.83
N VAL A 413 14.26 41.57 19.34
CA VAL A 413 13.66 41.49 20.68
C VAL A 413 14.64 41.90 21.76
N VAL A 414 15.90 41.44 21.70
CA VAL A 414 16.91 41.85 22.70
C VAL A 414 17.15 43.36 22.65
N TYR A 415 17.24 43.96 21.47
CA TYR A 415 17.41 45.40 21.30
C TYR A 415 16.25 46.20 21.92
N LEU A 416 15.01 45.83 21.59
CA LEU A 416 13.81 46.51 22.10
C LEU A 416 13.62 46.29 23.60
N ALA A 417 13.87 45.08 24.08
CA ALA A 417 13.71 44.74 25.49
C ALA A 417 14.77 45.43 26.36
N ALA A 418 16.01 45.57 25.88
CA ALA A 418 17.03 46.38 26.54
C ALA A 418 16.62 47.85 26.64
N HIS A 419 15.95 48.41 25.63
CA HIS A 419 15.43 49.77 25.70
C HIS A 419 14.36 49.93 26.78
N LEU A 420 13.42 48.98 26.88
CA LEU A 420 12.38 48.97 27.93
C LEU A 420 12.97 48.86 29.35
N VAL A 421 14.09 48.14 29.50
CA VAL A 421 14.83 48.09 30.77
C VAL A 421 15.47 49.43 31.09
N LEU A 422 16.09 50.10 30.11
CA LEU A 422 16.70 51.42 30.29
C LEU A 422 15.68 52.52 30.61
N GLU A 423 14.45 52.41 30.09
CA GLU A 423 13.33 53.31 30.42
C GLU A 423 12.72 53.04 31.81
N GLY A 424 13.16 51.98 32.51
CA GLY A 424 12.71 51.64 33.86
C GLY A 424 11.36 50.90 33.94
N GLY A 425 10.76 50.56 32.80
CA GLY A 425 9.49 49.83 32.73
C GLY A 425 9.63 48.31 32.82
N PHE A 426 10.86 47.78 32.83
CA PHE A 426 11.16 46.35 32.78
C PHE A 426 12.38 46.02 33.64
N SER A 427 12.30 45.04 34.54
CA SER A 427 13.47 44.62 35.32
C SER A 427 14.41 43.73 34.51
N THR A 428 15.65 43.61 34.96
CA THR A 428 16.61 42.67 34.37
C THR A 428 16.13 41.22 34.52
N GLY A 429 15.53 40.83 35.64
CA GLY A 429 14.95 39.50 35.82
C GLY A 429 13.76 39.25 34.89
N MET A 430 12.88 40.24 34.68
CA MET A 430 11.78 40.17 33.72
C MET A 430 12.28 39.97 32.29
N LEU A 431 13.41 40.56 31.90
CA LEU A 431 14.07 40.31 30.61
C LEU A 431 14.45 38.86 30.44
N PHE A 432 15.11 38.25 31.42
CA PHE A 432 15.47 36.84 31.34
C PHE A 432 14.23 35.93 31.32
N ALA A 433 13.20 36.23 32.12
CA ALA A 433 11.96 35.48 32.10
C ALA A 433 11.25 35.58 30.74
N PHE A 434 11.10 36.79 30.19
CA PHE A 434 10.50 37.03 28.89
C PHE A 434 11.24 36.28 27.78
N MET A 435 12.58 36.39 27.74
CA MET A 435 13.42 35.68 26.77
C MET A 435 13.25 34.16 26.86
N SER A 436 13.10 33.62 28.07
CA SER A 436 12.89 32.19 28.28
C SER A 436 11.50 31.74 27.81
N TYR A 437 10.44 32.46 28.20
CA TYR A 437 9.08 32.15 27.76
C TYR A 437 8.90 32.31 26.26
N LYS A 438 9.51 33.34 25.67
CA LYS A 438 9.58 33.55 24.22
C LYS A 438 10.19 32.34 23.53
N ARG A 439 11.37 31.89 23.99
CA ARG A 439 12.05 30.74 23.41
C ARG A 439 11.17 29.50 23.46
N GLN A 440 10.55 29.23 24.62
CA GLN A 440 9.60 28.12 24.74
C GLN A 440 8.42 28.26 23.77
N PHE A 441 7.82 29.44 23.65
CA PHE A 441 6.72 29.69 22.70
C PHE A 441 7.14 29.40 21.26
N MET A 442 8.30 29.90 20.84
CA MET A 442 8.84 29.67 19.50
C MET A 442 9.11 28.19 19.23
N ASP A 443 9.82 27.51 20.14
CA ASP A 443 10.16 26.09 19.99
C ASP A 443 8.87 25.24 19.88
N LYS A 444 7.88 25.51 20.74
CA LYS A 444 6.62 24.78 20.77
C LYS A 444 5.74 25.05 19.56
N THR A 445 5.71 26.29 19.08
CA THR A 445 4.96 26.62 17.87
C THR A 445 5.64 26.07 16.62
N ALA A 446 6.96 26.10 16.54
CA ALA A 446 7.73 25.51 15.45
C ALA A 446 7.49 23.99 15.37
N ASN A 447 7.60 23.29 16.51
CA ASN A 447 7.27 21.87 16.60
C ASN A 447 5.83 21.58 16.17
N LEU A 448 4.86 22.37 16.64
CA LEU A 448 3.45 22.18 16.25
C LEU A 448 3.26 22.32 14.74
N ILE A 449 3.85 23.35 14.13
CA ILE A 449 3.79 23.57 12.68
C ILE A 449 4.47 22.42 11.93
N GLU A 450 5.61 21.93 12.42
CA GLU A 450 6.28 20.77 11.87
C GLU A 450 5.40 19.51 11.94
N LYS A 451 4.78 19.22 13.09
CA LYS A 451 3.84 18.12 13.25
C LYS A 451 2.65 18.25 12.32
N LEU A 452 2.10 19.45 12.11
CA LEU A 452 1.01 19.65 11.13
C LEU A 452 1.44 19.29 9.71
N ILE A 453 2.69 19.54 9.34
CA ILE A 453 3.25 19.11 8.05
C ILE A 453 3.46 17.61 8.01
N GLU A 454 4.04 17.01 9.05
CA GLU A 454 4.14 15.55 9.19
C GLU A 454 2.76 14.89 9.04
N PHE A 455 1.73 15.40 9.71
CA PHE A 455 0.34 14.94 9.58
C PHE A 455 -0.16 14.98 8.14
N LYS A 456 0.11 16.06 7.40
CA LYS A 456 -0.24 16.16 5.99
C LYS A 456 0.55 15.17 5.12
N MET A 457 1.77 14.82 5.52
CA MET A 457 2.62 13.83 4.83
C MET A 457 2.19 12.39 5.11
N VAL A 458 1.57 12.09 6.27
CA VAL A 458 0.97 10.77 6.55
C VAL A 458 -0.01 10.36 5.45
N GLY A 459 -0.68 11.32 4.81
CA GLY A 459 -1.56 11.07 3.68
C GLY A 459 -0.93 10.16 2.61
N LEU A 460 0.35 10.34 2.31
CA LEU A 460 1.07 9.48 1.35
C LEU A 460 1.15 8.02 1.81
N HIS A 461 1.30 7.79 3.11
CA HIS A 461 1.31 6.44 3.67
C HIS A 461 -0.11 5.86 3.82
N PHE A 462 -1.11 6.69 4.10
CA PHE A 462 -2.51 6.24 4.10
C PHE A 462 -2.95 5.78 2.73
N ASP A 463 -2.62 6.51 1.66
CA ASP A 463 -2.97 6.12 0.30
C ASP A 463 -2.37 4.73 -0.05
N ARG A 464 -1.16 4.43 0.42
CA ARG A 464 -0.52 3.11 0.27
C ARG A 464 -1.18 2.01 1.11
N ILE A 465 -1.54 2.30 2.37
CA ILE A 465 -2.20 1.31 3.24
C ILE A 465 -3.65 1.08 2.80
N ALA A 466 -4.31 2.10 2.25
CA ALA A 466 -5.66 2.02 1.74
C ALA A 466 -5.79 0.96 0.65
N ASP A 467 -4.78 0.79 -0.21
CA ASP A 467 -4.75 -0.29 -1.20
C ASP A 467 -4.93 -1.68 -0.55
N ILE A 468 -4.32 -1.91 0.62
CA ILE A 468 -4.51 -3.16 1.37
C ILE A 468 -5.84 -3.13 2.13
N ALA A 469 -6.11 -2.09 2.91
CA ALA A 469 -7.17 -2.07 3.92
C ALA A 469 -8.58 -1.83 3.37
N LEU A 470 -8.70 -1.20 2.19
CA LEU A 470 -9.97 -0.93 1.50
C LEU A 470 -10.26 -1.93 0.39
N THR A 471 -9.33 -2.83 0.06
CA THR A 471 -9.65 -3.96 -0.81
C THR A 471 -10.59 -4.88 -0.05
N ASP A 472 -11.70 -5.25 -0.69
CA ASP A 472 -12.66 -6.14 -0.06
C ASP A 472 -12.03 -7.51 0.20
N LYS A 473 -12.33 -8.05 1.39
CA LYS A 473 -11.91 -9.41 1.73
C LYS A 473 -12.66 -10.40 0.87
N GLU A 474 -12.03 -11.53 0.62
CA GLU A 474 -12.70 -12.69 0.06
C GLU A 474 -13.91 -13.09 0.93
N THR A 475 -15.05 -13.34 0.29
CA THR A 475 -16.27 -13.80 0.97
C THR A 475 -16.12 -15.25 1.39
N LEU A 476 -15.56 -15.47 2.58
CA LEU A 476 -15.25 -16.82 3.07
C LEU A 476 -16.49 -17.66 3.44
N GLN A 477 -17.56 -17.02 3.91
CA GLN A 477 -18.81 -17.68 4.34
C GLN A 477 -20.02 -16.74 4.11
N PRO A 478 -21.12 -17.20 3.47
CA PRO A 478 -22.37 -16.45 3.38
C PRO A 478 -23.10 -16.41 4.73
N GLU A 479 -23.96 -15.39 4.95
CA GLU A 479 -24.69 -15.17 6.22
C GLU A 479 -25.64 -16.30 6.62
N GLN A 480 -26.05 -17.16 5.67
CA GLN A 480 -26.89 -18.33 5.90
C GLN A 480 -26.16 -19.60 5.42
N LEU A 481 -25.47 -20.27 6.35
CA LEU A 481 -24.78 -21.53 6.06
C LEU A 481 -25.78 -22.71 6.02
N LYS A 482 -25.82 -23.42 4.90
CA LYS A 482 -26.20 -24.84 4.91
C LYS A 482 -24.92 -25.66 4.95
N LYS A 483 -24.78 -26.55 5.92
CA LYS A 483 -23.69 -27.53 5.89
C LYS A 483 -23.88 -28.42 4.66
N HIS A 484 -23.09 -28.17 3.60
CA HIS A 484 -23.00 -29.02 2.43
C HIS A 484 -21.82 -29.99 2.58
N ASP A 485 -22.13 -31.29 2.54
CA ASP A 485 -21.16 -32.39 2.49
C ASP A 485 -20.93 -32.74 1.02
N VAL A 486 -19.73 -32.44 0.52
CA VAL A 486 -19.39 -32.56 -0.89
C VAL A 486 -19.33 -34.03 -1.27
N LYS A 487 -20.13 -34.44 -2.26
CA LYS A 487 -20.12 -35.81 -2.81
C LYS A 487 -19.16 -35.94 -3.99
N GLY A 488 -18.86 -34.83 -4.67
CA GLY A 488 -17.82 -34.75 -5.68
C GLY A 488 -18.31 -34.51 -7.10
N LYS A 489 -19.59 -34.21 -7.32
CA LYS A 489 -20.10 -33.80 -8.64
C LYS A 489 -19.71 -32.35 -8.93
N ILE A 490 -19.19 -32.06 -10.12
CA ILE A 490 -18.84 -30.70 -10.56
C ILE A 490 -19.58 -30.41 -11.86
N GLU A 491 -20.36 -29.33 -11.88
CA GLU A 491 -21.07 -28.87 -13.07
C GLU A 491 -20.75 -27.39 -13.35
N LEU A 492 -20.23 -27.11 -14.54
CA LEU A 492 -19.96 -25.77 -15.07
C LEU A 492 -21.02 -25.43 -16.09
N LYS A 493 -21.72 -24.29 -15.91
CA LYS A 493 -22.76 -23.81 -16.82
C LYS A 493 -22.37 -22.48 -17.44
N ASN A 494 -22.19 -22.48 -18.76
CA ASN A 494 -21.94 -21.27 -19.57
C ASN A 494 -20.82 -20.38 -19.02
N ILE A 495 -19.73 -20.98 -18.55
CA ILE A 495 -18.63 -20.26 -17.92
C ILE A 495 -17.92 -19.39 -18.95
N CYS A 496 -17.86 -18.09 -18.67
CA CYS A 496 -16.99 -17.14 -19.34
C CYS A 496 -16.02 -16.52 -18.34
N PHE A 497 -14.75 -16.37 -18.73
CA PHE A 497 -13.73 -15.77 -17.88
C PHE A 497 -12.70 -14.99 -18.69
N SER A 498 -12.36 -13.79 -18.22
CA SER A 498 -11.24 -12.99 -18.70
C SER A 498 -10.42 -12.50 -17.49
N TYR A 499 -9.10 -12.37 -17.65
CA TYR A 499 -8.23 -11.82 -16.59
C TYR A 499 -8.46 -10.32 -16.36
N SER A 500 -9.01 -9.65 -17.37
CA SER A 500 -9.40 -8.25 -17.33
C SER A 500 -10.58 -8.00 -18.26
N ASP A 501 -11.32 -6.93 -18.06
CA ASP A 501 -12.46 -6.52 -18.90
C ASP A 501 -12.02 -6.10 -20.30
N ALA A 502 -10.76 -5.65 -20.40
CA ALA A 502 -10.07 -5.27 -21.63
C ALA A 502 -9.58 -6.47 -22.46
N THR A 503 -9.35 -7.62 -21.83
CA THR A 503 -8.82 -8.81 -22.52
C THR A 503 -9.94 -9.69 -23.05
N PRO A 504 -9.76 -10.34 -24.23
CA PRO A 504 -10.66 -11.38 -24.70
C PRO A 504 -10.88 -12.45 -23.63
N ASN A 505 -12.05 -13.10 -23.61
CA ASN A 505 -12.25 -14.17 -22.65
C ASN A 505 -11.29 -15.32 -22.97
N VAL A 506 -10.65 -15.83 -21.93
CA VAL A 506 -9.83 -17.04 -22.00
C VAL A 506 -10.74 -18.27 -22.06
N LEU A 507 -11.89 -18.21 -21.39
CA LEU A 507 -12.93 -19.23 -21.43
C LEU A 507 -14.21 -18.62 -21.98
N HIS A 508 -14.86 -19.29 -22.93
CA HIS A 508 -16.08 -18.83 -23.59
C HIS A 508 -17.15 -19.91 -23.54
N ASN A 509 -18.30 -19.60 -22.92
CA ASN A 509 -19.49 -20.44 -22.86
C ASN A 509 -19.21 -21.92 -22.53
N LEU A 510 -18.29 -22.16 -21.60
CA LEU A 510 -17.82 -23.50 -21.28
C LEU A 510 -18.85 -24.23 -20.43
N ASN A 511 -19.25 -25.42 -20.90
CA ASN A 511 -20.15 -26.32 -20.20
C ASN A 511 -19.42 -27.65 -19.95
N LEU A 512 -19.44 -28.12 -18.70
CA LEU A 512 -18.72 -29.32 -18.27
C LEU A 512 -19.48 -29.99 -17.12
N ASN A 513 -19.60 -31.31 -17.14
CA ASN A 513 -20.17 -32.09 -16.04
C ASN A 513 -19.26 -33.26 -15.69
N ILE A 514 -18.84 -33.35 -14.43
CA ILE A 514 -17.98 -34.39 -13.86
C ILE A 514 -18.77 -35.11 -12.76
N GLU A 515 -18.89 -36.42 -12.89
CA GLU A 515 -19.65 -37.26 -11.95
C GLU A 515 -18.83 -37.57 -10.68
N PRO A 516 -19.50 -37.84 -9.54
CA PRO A 516 -18.81 -38.23 -8.30
C PRO A 516 -17.88 -39.44 -8.50
N GLY A 517 -16.64 -39.33 -8.02
CA GLY A 517 -15.64 -40.40 -8.11
C GLY A 517 -14.96 -40.53 -9.49
N GLU A 518 -15.39 -39.74 -10.48
CA GLU A 518 -14.82 -39.76 -11.84
C GLU A 518 -13.40 -39.17 -11.85
N SER A 519 -12.50 -39.78 -12.63
CA SER A 519 -11.18 -39.25 -12.97
C SER A 519 -11.18 -38.61 -14.36
N VAL A 520 -10.99 -37.30 -14.41
CA VAL A 520 -11.03 -36.53 -15.66
C VAL A 520 -9.68 -35.89 -15.95
N ALA A 521 -9.14 -36.16 -17.14
CA ALA A 521 -7.94 -35.49 -17.65
C ALA A 521 -8.32 -34.33 -18.58
N ILE A 522 -7.85 -33.12 -18.29
CA ILE A 522 -8.01 -31.93 -19.11
C ILE A 522 -6.73 -31.69 -19.93
N THR A 523 -6.85 -31.78 -21.26
CA THR A 523 -5.74 -31.63 -22.20
C THR A 523 -5.94 -30.43 -23.11
N GLY A 524 -4.87 -29.89 -23.69
CA GLY A 524 -4.96 -28.75 -24.60
C GLY A 524 -3.64 -27.99 -24.73
N PRO A 525 -3.50 -27.13 -25.76
CA PRO A 525 -2.27 -26.36 -25.98
C PRO A 525 -1.95 -25.43 -24.79
N SER A 526 -0.71 -25.00 -24.67
CA SER A 526 -0.33 -24.04 -23.63
C SER A 526 -1.08 -22.71 -23.84
N GLY A 527 -1.53 -22.09 -22.74
CA GLY A 527 -2.25 -20.82 -22.79
C GLY A 527 -3.72 -20.89 -23.24
N CYS A 528 -4.33 -22.08 -23.37
CA CYS A 528 -5.77 -22.18 -23.63
C CYS A 528 -6.66 -21.99 -22.39
N GLY A 529 -6.08 -21.81 -21.20
CA GLY A 529 -6.83 -21.54 -19.97
C GLY A 529 -7.05 -22.74 -19.04
N LYS A 530 -6.29 -23.84 -19.19
CA LYS A 530 -6.43 -25.04 -18.33
C LYS A 530 -6.27 -24.72 -16.83
N SER A 531 -5.15 -24.10 -16.43
CA SER A 531 -4.92 -23.69 -15.04
C SER A 531 -5.95 -22.66 -14.56
N THR A 532 -6.42 -21.80 -15.46
CA THR A 532 -7.53 -20.86 -15.19
C THR A 532 -8.82 -21.60 -14.83
N LEU A 533 -9.17 -22.63 -15.61
CA LEU A 533 -10.35 -23.47 -15.38
C LEU A 533 -10.26 -24.19 -14.03
N LEU A 534 -9.09 -24.73 -13.69
CA LEU A 534 -8.84 -25.27 -12.34
C LEU A 534 -9.06 -24.23 -11.25
N LYS A 535 -8.51 -23.02 -11.38
CA LYS A 535 -8.70 -21.93 -10.39
C LYS A 535 -10.17 -21.57 -10.21
N ILE A 536 -10.97 -21.59 -11.29
CA ILE A 536 -12.42 -21.36 -11.21
C ILE A 536 -13.12 -22.52 -10.48
N MET A 537 -12.80 -23.77 -10.81
CA MET A 537 -13.37 -24.94 -10.11
C MET A 537 -12.97 -25.02 -8.63
N LEU A 538 -11.80 -24.49 -8.26
CA LEU A 538 -11.34 -24.32 -6.88
C LEU A 538 -12.03 -23.15 -6.15
N GLY A 539 -12.80 -22.34 -6.87
CA GLY A 539 -13.39 -21.10 -6.38
C GLY A 539 -12.36 -20.05 -6.01
N LEU A 540 -11.14 -20.10 -6.56
CA LEU A 540 -10.09 -19.08 -6.35
C LEU A 540 -10.32 -17.83 -7.20
N ASN A 541 -10.90 -18.01 -8.39
CA ASN A 541 -11.29 -16.94 -9.31
C ASN A 541 -12.77 -17.05 -9.62
N ASP A 542 -13.49 -15.92 -9.54
CA ASP A 542 -14.89 -15.84 -9.92
C ASP A 542 -15.01 -15.79 -11.45
N ALA A 543 -15.98 -16.51 -12.00
CA ALA A 543 -16.32 -16.40 -13.42
C ALA A 543 -16.98 -15.05 -13.71
N LYS A 544 -16.76 -14.51 -14.92
CA LYS A 544 -17.42 -13.26 -15.37
C LYS A 544 -18.91 -13.49 -15.62
N SER A 545 -19.26 -14.67 -16.11
CA SER A 545 -20.65 -15.13 -16.27
C SER A 545 -20.70 -16.66 -16.19
N GLY A 546 -21.88 -17.19 -15.86
CA GLY A 546 -22.11 -18.61 -15.68
C GLY A 546 -21.99 -19.03 -14.22
N ASP A 547 -22.31 -20.30 -13.95
CA ASP A 547 -22.38 -20.84 -12.59
C ASP A 547 -21.47 -22.07 -12.44
N VAL A 548 -20.77 -22.13 -11.29
CA VAL A 548 -20.03 -23.32 -10.84
C VAL A 548 -20.85 -24.01 -9.75
N LEU A 549 -21.33 -25.21 -10.04
CA LEU A 549 -22.18 -26.00 -9.17
C LEU A 549 -21.42 -27.20 -8.63
N ILE A 550 -21.49 -27.43 -7.33
CA ILE A 550 -20.96 -28.61 -6.65
C ILE A 550 -22.16 -29.37 -6.07
N ASP A 551 -22.36 -30.60 -6.53
CA ASP A 551 -23.55 -31.42 -6.21
C ASP A 551 -24.87 -30.63 -6.37
N ASP A 552 -25.00 -29.94 -7.51
CA ASP A 552 -26.15 -29.12 -7.90
C ASP A 552 -26.36 -27.84 -7.07
N VAL A 553 -25.40 -27.46 -6.21
CA VAL A 553 -25.43 -26.23 -5.40
C VAL A 553 -24.33 -25.25 -5.84
N PRO A 554 -24.62 -23.96 -6.09
CA PRO A 554 -23.59 -22.99 -6.44
C PRO A 554 -22.50 -22.86 -5.37
N ILE A 555 -21.23 -22.75 -5.80
CA ILE A 555 -20.08 -22.55 -4.89
C ILE A 555 -20.31 -21.39 -3.92
N ASP A 556 -20.88 -20.29 -4.40
CA ASP A 556 -21.13 -19.08 -3.60
C ASP A 556 -22.09 -19.33 -2.43
N GLN A 557 -23.01 -20.29 -2.58
CA GLN A 557 -23.95 -20.68 -1.53
C GLN A 557 -23.33 -21.65 -0.51
N ILE A 558 -22.36 -22.47 -0.94
CA ILE A 558 -21.59 -23.35 -0.04
C ILE A 558 -20.59 -22.51 0.78
N GLY A 559 -20.00 -21.49 0.17
CA GLY A 559 -18.98 -20.62 0.76
C GLY A 559 -17.57 -21.18 0.57
N ALA A 560 -16.64 -20.30 0.15
CA ALA A 560 -15.29 -20.67 -0.23
C ALA A 560 -14.53 -21.43 0.87
N ARG A 561 -14.69 -21.05 2.15
CA ARG A 561 -14.00 -21.74 3.25
C ARG A 561 -14.48 -23.17 3.44
N GLN A 562 -15.80 -23.39 3.40
CA GLN A 562 -16.38 -24.71 3.61
C GLN A 562 -16.10 -25.64 2.41
N TYR A 563 -16.20 -25.11 1.19
CA TYR A 563 -15.84 -25.85 0.00
C TYR A 563 -14.35 -26.21 0.00
N ARG A 564 -13.47 -25.23 0.23
CA ARG A 564 -12.04 -25.47 0.26
C ARG A 564 -11.64 -26.42 1.38
N GLN A 565 -12.36 -26.53 2.50
CA GLN A 565 -12.05 -27.52 3.55
C GLN A 565 -12.26 -28.98 3.10
N GLN A 566 -13.04 -29.23 2.05
CA GLN A 566 -13.41 -30.58 1.58
C GLN A 566 -12.70 -30.99 0.28
N ILE A 567 -11.92 -30.10 -0.33
CA ILE A 567 -11.15 -30.35 -1.54
C ILE A 567 -9.66 -30.14 -1.30
N ALA A 568 -8.82 -30.66 -2.20
CA ALA A 568 -7.39 -30.36 -2.21
C ALA A 568 -6.91 -30.09 -3.64
N ALA A 569 -5.79 -29.38 -3.74
CA ALA A 569 -5.17 -29.05 -5.00
C ALA A 569 -3.65 -29.25 -4.91
N VAL A 570 -3.06 -29.69 -6.02
CA VAL A 570 -1.61 -29.64 -6.26
C VAL A 570 -1.41 -28.75 -7.48
N MET A 571 -1.03 -27.49 -7.25
CA MET A 571 -0.83 -26.50 -8.31
C MET A 571 0.62 -26.47 -8.77
N GLN A 572 0.87 -26.03 -10.00
CA GLN A 572 2.22 -25.96 -10.60
C GLN A 572 3.19 -25.08 -9.77
N ASP A 573 2.71 -23.92 -9.30
CA ASP A 573 3.50 -22.94 -8.53
C ASP A 573 3.30 -23.05 -7.01
N ASP A 574 2.92 -24.24 -6.50
CA ASP A 574 2.72 -24.43 -5.07
C ASP A 574 4.05 -24.53 -4.30
N GLU A 575 4.06 -24.03 -3.07
CA GLU A 575 5.27 -23.77 -2.29
C GLU A 575 5.27 -24.51 -0.94
N LEU A 576 6.47 -24.86 -0.49
CA LEU A 576 6.69 -25.37 0.87
C LEU A 576 6.97 -24.19 1.79
N LEU A 577 6.40 -24.25 2.99
CA LEU A 577 6.61 -23.21 4.01
C LEU A 577 7.75 -23.62 4.92
N SER A 578 8.44 -22.64 5.50
CA SER A 578 9.51 -22.89 6.46
C SER A 578 8.96 -23.63 7.69
N GLY A 579 9.50 -24.81 7.97
CA GLY A 579 9.01 -25.75 8.98
C GLY A 579 9.58 -27.15 8.77
N SER A 580 9.14 -28.14 9.54
CA SER A 580 9.52 -29.53 9.31
C SER A 580 8.81 -30.14 8.08
N VAL A 581 9.25 -31.33 7.63
CA VAL A 581 8.51 -32.11 6.63
C VAL A 581 7.12 -32.48 7.14
N ALA A 582 7.01 -32.89 8.42
CA ALA A 582 5.72 -33.15 9.05
C ALA A 582 4.81 -31.92 9.04
N ASP A 583 5.33 -30.74 9.39
CA ASP A 583 4.56 -29.49 9.38
C ASP A 583 4.02 -29.17 7.99
N ASN A 584 4.81 -29.45 6.95
CA ASN A 584 4.41 -29.20 5.56
C ASN A 584 3.37 -30.19 5.06
N ILE A 585 3.45 -31.47 5.44
CA ILE A 585 2.44 -32.49 5.08
C ILE A 585 1.14 -32.25 5.85
N ALA A 586 1.22 -31.99 7.16
CA ALA A 586 0.05 -31.69 7.99
C ALA A 586 -0.48 -30.26 7.79
N PHE A 587 0.22 -29.43 7.02
CA PHE A 587 -0.06 -28.00 6.84
C PHE A 587 -0.27 -27.24 8.17
N PHE A 588 0.63 -27.50 9.13
CA PHE A 588 0.63 -26.92 10.47
C PHE A 588 -0.66 -27.19 11.27
N ASP A 589 -1.32 -28.32 11.02
CA ASP A 589 -2.45 -28.79 11.84
C ASP A 589 -2.02 -28.99 13.30
N THR A 590 -2.92 -28.76 14.26
CA THR A 590 -2.60 -28.85 15.69
C THR A 590 -3.73 -29.57 16.44
N PRO A 591 -3.47 -30.76 17.02
CA PRO A 591 -2.22 -31.52 16.97
C PRO A 591 -1.99 -32.20 15.61
N ILE A 592 -0.73 -32.43 15.24
CA ILE A 592 -0.36 -33.18 14.03
C ILE A 592 -0.66 -34.68 14.24
N ASP A 593 -1.41 -35.29 13.31
CA ASP A 593 -1.62 -36.73 13.24
C ASP A 593 -0.47 -37.40 12.47
N MET A 594 0.56 -37.85 13.19
CA MET A 594 1.75 -38.45 12.59
C MET A 594 1.48 -39.76 11.86
N GLU A 595 0.51 -40.56 12.28
CA GLU A 595 0.15 -41.79 11.57
C GLU A 595 -0.40 -41.45 10.18
N ARG A 596 -1.25 -40.43 10.12
CA ARG A 596 -1.77 -39.91 8.85
C ARG A 596 -0.68 -39.27 8.00
N VAL A 597 0.23 -38.50 8.59
CA VAL A 597 1.40 -37.95 7.86
C VAL A 597 2.18 -39.07 7.18
N VAL A 598 2.48 -40.15 7.91
CA VAL A 598 3.21 -41.30 7.36
C VAL A 598 2.41 -42.00 6.26
N TYR A 599 1.12 -42.24 6.48
CA TYR A 599 0.25 -42.87 5.49
C TYR A 599 0.18 -42.05 4.18
N CYS A 600 0.00 -40.73 4.26
CA CYS A 600 -0.04 -39.86 3.09
C CYS A 600 1.32 -39.77 2.40
N ALA A 601 2.42 -39.79 3.15
CA ALA A 601 3.77 -39.87 2.57
C ALA A 601 4.04 -41.19 1.84
N GLN A 602 3.45 -42.30 2.30
CA GLN A 602 3.52 -43.58 1.59
C GLN A 602 2.70 -43.55 0.30
N LEU A 603 1.48 -42.99 0.33
CA LEU A 603 0.64 -42.83 -0.87
C LEU A 603 1.29 -41.94 -1.94
N ALA A 604 2.00 -40.90 -1.52
CA ALA A 604 2.75 -40.02 -2.42
C ALA A 604 4.16 -40.57 -2.76
N SER A 605 4.48 -41.80 -2.35
CA SER A 605 5.77 -42.47 -2.58
C SER A 605 6.99 -41.64 -2.13
N ILE A 606 6.89 -40.88 -1.04
CA ILE A 606 7.97 -40.02 -0.49
C ILE A 606 8.50 -40.49 0.87
N HIS A 607 7.83 -41.46 1.51
CA HIS A 607 8.21 -41.96 2.83
C HIS A 607 9.68 -42.42 2.92
N ASP A 608 10.17 -43.14 1.92
CA ASP A 608 11.54 -43.68 1.93
C ASP A 608 12.59 -42.57 1.80
N ASP A 609 12.33 -41.55 0.97
CA ASP A 609 13.15 -40.34 0.88
C ASP A 609 13.23 -39.64 2.24
N ILE A 610 12.07 -39.44 2.89
CA ILE A 610 11.99 -38.78 4.20
C ILE A 610 12.73 -39.58 5.25
N SER A 611 12.60 -40.91 5.25
CA SER A 611 13.25 -41.81 6.21
C SER A 611 14.78 -41.80 6.09
N GLN A 612 15.32 -41.43 4.93
CA GLN A 612 16.75 -41.26 4.70
C GLN A 612 17.26 -39.87 5.10
N MET A 613 16.38 -38.91 5.36
CA MET A 613 16.80 -37.59 5.83
C MET A 613 17.34 -37.67 7.27
N PRO A 614 18.34 -36.85 7.65
CA PRO A 614 18.99 -36.94 8.96
C PRO A 614 18.04 -36.87 10.16
N MET A 615 16.95 -36.12 10.04
CA MET A 615 15.95 -35.93 11.10
C MET A 615 14.59 -36.54 10.70
N GLY A 616 14.52 -37.36 9.65
CA GLY A 616 13.26 -37.95 9.19
C GLY A 616 12.21 -36.87 8.86
N TYR A 617 11.01 -37.04 9.42
CA TYR A 617 9.91 -36.08 9.29
C TYR A 617 10.15 -34.73 10.00
N GLU A 618 11.08 -34.67 10.96
CA GLU A 618 11.48 -33.44 11.64
C GLU A 618 12.56 -32.67 10.85
N SER A 619 12.95 -33.16 9.67
CA SER A 619 13.90 -32.47 8.81
C SER A 619 13.34 -31.12 8.41
N LEU A 620 14.13 -30.07 8.64
CA LEU A 620 13.71 -28.70 8.37
C LEU A 620 13.78 -28.43 6.86
N ILE A 621 12.68 -27.92 6.33
CA ILE A 621 12.57 -27.37 4.99
C ILE A 621 12.89 -25.88 5.12
N GLY A 622 14.00 -25.45 4.50
CA GLY A 622 14.40 -24.03 4.43
C GLY A 622 13.50 -23.21 3.50
N ASP A 623 13.84 -21.94 3.28
CA ASP A 623 13.04 -21.01 2.47
C ASP A 623 12.62 -21.64 1.13
N MET A 624 11.30 -21.77 0.93
CA MET A 624 10.64 -22.29 -0.28
C MET A 624 11.11 -23.67 -0.74
N GLY A 625 11.60 -24.52 0.17
CA GLY A 625 11.99 -25.90 -0.17
C GLY A 625 13.31 -26.05 -0.92
N SER A 626 14.21 -25.07 -0.82
CA SER A 626 15.50 -25.03 -1.52
C SER A 626 16.43 -26.24 -1.31
N SER A 627 16.21 -27.08 -0.30
CA SER A 627 16.99 -28.29 -0.02
C SER A 627 16.46 -29.56 -0.71
N LEU A 628 15.31 -29.50 -1.39
CA LEU A 628 14.62 -30.66 -1.96
C LEU A 628 14.66 -30.63 -3.49
N SER A 629 14.68 -31.81 -4.11
CA SER A 629 14.50 -31.91 -5.56
C SER A 629 13.07 -31.52 -5.96
N GLY A 630 12.86 -31.09 -7.22
CA GLY A 630 11.52 -30.73 -7.71
C GLY A 630 10.50 -31.87 -7.55
N GLY A 631 10.91 -33.12 -7.82
CA GLY A 631 10.07 -34.29 -7.62
C GLY A 631 9.81 -34.63 -6.14
N GLN A 632 10.76 -34.37 -5.23
CA GLN A 632 10.51 -34.49 -3.79
C GLN A 632 9.52 -33.43 -3.29
N LYS A 633 9.71 -32.17 -3.73
CA LYS A 633 8.80 -31.06 -3.41
C LYS A 633 7.36 -31.37 -3.86
N GLN A 634 7.17 -31.80 -5.12
CA GLN A 634 5.86 -32.18 -5.64
C GLN A 634 5.20 -33.31 -4.84
N ARG A 635 5.95 -34.37 -4.49
CA ARG A 635 5.41 -35.48 -3.69
C ARG A 635 5.04 -35.07 -2.26
N ILE A 636 5.79 -34.16 -1.64
CA ILE A 636 5.40 -33.59 -0.33
C ILE A 636 4.10 -32.78 -0.45
N ILE A 637 3.95 -31.98 -1.51
CA ILE A 637 2.72 -31.21 -1.77
C ILE A 637 1.54 -32.15 -2.03
N LEU A 638 1.75 -33.26 -2.74
CA LEU A 638 0.73 -34.30 -2.92
C LEU A 638 0.36 -34.95 -1.58
N ALA A 639 1.34 -35.32 -0.76
CA ALA A 639 1.07 -35.85 0.58
C ALA A 639 0.26 -34.85 1.43
N ARG A 640 0.57 -33.55 1.33
CA ARG A 640 -0.19 -32.46 1.95
C ARG A 640 -1.64 -32.40 1.46
N ALA A 641 -1.86 -32.54 0.15
CA ALA A 641 -3.20 -32.58 -0.42
C ALA A 641 -4.00 -33.78 0.11
N LEU A 642 -3.37 -34.95 0.22
CA LEU A 642 -3.99 -36.20 0.69
C LEU A 642 -4.28 -36.21 2.20
N TYR A 643 -3.44 -35.55 3.03
CA TYR A 643 -3.63 -35.46 4.49
C TYR A 643 -5.01 -34.89 4.87
N LYS A 644 -5.54 -34.03 4.01
CA LYS A 644 -6.86 -33.40 4.17
C LYS A 644 -8.05 -34.34 3.93
N GLN A 645 -7.82 -35.51 3.33
CA GLN A 645 -8.86 -36.45 2.92
C GLN A 645 -9.93 -35.80 2.01
N PRO A 646 -9.53 -35.22 0.87
CA PRO A 646 -10.43 -34.47 0.02
C PRO A 646 -11.46 -35.36 -0.69
N LYS A 647 -12.62 -34.79 -0.99
CA LYS A 647 -13.66 -35.38 -1.85
C LYS A 647 -13.39 -35.13 -3.33
N ILE A 648 -12.66 -34.05 -3.61
CA ILE A 648 -12.22 -33.67 -4.95
C ILE A 648 -10.74 -33.29 -4.89
N LEU A 649 -9.93 -33.93 -5.73
CA LEU A 649 -8.51 -33.63 -5.88
C LEU A 649 -8.25 -33.00 -7.26
N PHE A 650 -7.70 -31.78 -7.24
CA PHE A 650 -7.28 -31.06 -8.43
C PHE A 650 -5.76 -31.15 -8.59
N MET A 651 -5.27 -31.43 -9.79
CA MET A 651 -3.83 -31.56 -10.06
C MET A 651 -3.46 -30.80 -11.32
N ASP A 652 -2.58 -29.80 -11.21
CA ASP A 652 -2.04 -29.04 -12.33
C ASP A 652 -0.59 -29.45 -12.58
N GLU A 653 -0.36 -30.33 -13.57
CA GLU A 653 0.98 -30.84 -13.90
C GLU A 653 1.75 -31.39 -12.68
N ALA A 654 1.05 -31.95 -11.70
CA ALA A 654 1.57 -32.34 -10.38
C ALA A 654 2.71 -33.37 -10.43
N THR A 655 2.85 -34.10 -11.53
CA THR A 655 3.82 -35.19 -11.74
C THR A 655 4.88 -34.85 -12.80
N SER A 656 4.92 -33.61 -13.29
CA SER A 656 5.79 -33.20 -14.40
C SER A 656 7.28 -33.34 -14.14
N HIS A 657 7.73 -33.36 -12.88
CA HIS A 657 9.13 -33.53 -12.48
C HIS A 657 9.45 -34.97 -12.02
N LEU A 658 8.54 -35.92 -12.21
CA LEU A 658 8.71 -37.31 -11.80
C LEU A 658 9.08 -38.21 -12.98
N ASP A 659 9.82 -39.27 -12.67
CA ASP A 659 10.07 -40.38 -13.59
C ASP A 659 8.77 -41.17 -13.83
N THR A 660 8.65 -41.78 -15.01
CA THR A 660 7.41 -42.45 -15.45
C THR A 660 6.96 -43.60 -14.55
N THR A 661 7.90 -44.33 -13.93
CA THR A 661 7.57 -45.42 -13.01
C THR A 661 6.95 -44.90 -11.72
N LEU A 662 7.59 -43.92 -11.08
CA LEU A 662 7.08 -43.25 -9.87
C LEU A 662 5.72 -42.59 -10.12
N GLU A 663 5.55 -41.97 -11.27
CA GLU A 663 4.27 -41.37 -11.68
C GLU A 663 3.16 -42.42 -11.81
N SER A 664 3.46 -43.59 -12.39
CA SER A 664 2.51 -44.71 -12.48
C SER A 664 2.13 -45.24 -11.09
N ASP A 665 3.10 -45.44 -10.21
CA ASP A 665 2.88 -45.96 -8.86
C ASP A 665 1.99 -45.01 -8.03
N ILE A 666 2.25 -43.71 -8.12
CA ILE A 666 1.45 -42.68 -7.46
C ILE A 666 0.03 -42.65 -8.03
N ASN A 667 -0.13 -42.67 -9.35
CA ASN A 667 -1.45 -42.68 -9.98
C ASN A 667 -2.26 -43.93 -9.60
N GLU A 668 -1.60 -45.09 -9.49
CA GLU A 668 -2.24 -46.32 -9.02
C GLU A 668 -2.65 -46.22 -7.54
N ALA A 669 -1.78 -45.68 -6.67
CA ALA A 669 -2.09 -45.50 -5.25
C ALA A 669 -3.26 -44.52 -5.04
N VAL A 670 -3.27 -43.41 -5.77
CA VAL A 670 -4.31 -42.37 -5.68
C VAL A 670 -5.63 -42.83 -6.33
N SER A 671 -5.59 -43.66 -7.39
CA SER A 671 -6.81 -44.15 -8.04
C SER A 671 -7.64 -45.12 -7.18
N ARG A 672 -7.03 -45.73 -6.16
CA ARG A 672 -7.71 -46.58 -5.19
C ARG A 672 -8.50 -45.79 -4.14
N LEU A 673 -8.35 -44.46 -4.09
CA LEU A 673 -9.06 -43.60 -3.15
C LEU A 673 -10.41 -43.18 -3.74
N ASP A 674 -11.44 -43.17 -2.90
CA ASP A 674 -12.81 -42.79 -3.28
C ASP A 674 -12.96 -41.25 -3.32
N MET A 675 -12.54 -40.64 -4.42
CA MET A 675 -12.63 -39.19 -4.67
C MET A 675 -12.71 -38.85 -6.16
N THR A 676 -13.36 -37.75 -6.48
CA THR A 676 -13.33 -37.16 -7.83
C THR A 676 -11.95 -36.57 -8.11
N ARG A 677 -11.41 -36.79 -9.30
CA ARG A 677 -10.06 -36.33 -9.69
C ARG A 677 -10.14 -35.50 -10.96
N VAL A 678 -9.54 -34.31 -10.93
CA VAL A 678 -9.45 -33.43 -12.11
C VAL A 678 -8.00 -33.07 -12.35
N ILE A 679 -7.45 -33.55 -13.46
CA ILE A 679 -6.02 -33.56 -13.72
C ILE A 679 -5.73 -32.80 -15.01
N ILE A 680 -4.90 -31.77 -14.95
CA ILE A 680 -4.30 -31.21 -16.17
C ILE A 680 -3.08 -32.06 -16.51
N ALA A 681 -3.15 -32.71 -17.67
CA ALA A 681 -2.13 -33.63 -18.11
C ALA A 681 -1.61 -33.27 -19.51
N HIS A 682 -0.30 -33.43 -19.68
CA HIS A 682 0.39 -33.34 -20.96
C HIS A 682 1.04 -34.68 -21.37
N ARG A 683 1.21 -35.60 -20.41
CA ARG A 683 1.83 -36.92 -20.61
C ARG A 683 0.76 -37.97 -20.89
N LYS A 684 1.07 -38.93 -21.76
CA LYS A 684 0.12 -39.96 -22.21
C LYS A 684 -0.27 -40.89 -21.07
N GLU A 685 0.66 -41.16 -20.17
CA GLU A 685 0.51 -42.05 -19.04
C GLU A 685 -0.52 -41.51 -18.04
N THR A 686 -0.45 -40.20 -17.74
CA THR A 686 -1.42 -39.50 -16.88
C THR A 686 -2.79 -39.37 -17.53
N ILE A 687 -2.85 -39.23 -18.86
CA ILE A 687 -4.12 -39.20 -19.61
C ILE A 687 -4.75 -40.59 -19.61
N ALA A 688 -3.95 -41.64 -19.79
CA ALA A 688 -4.43 -43.03 -19.84
C ALA A 688 -4.93 -43.55 -18.48
N SER A 689 -4.55 -42.92 -17.37
CA SER A 689 -5.05 -43.25 -16.03
C SER A 689 -6.37 -42.55 -15.68
N ALA A 690 -6.89 -41.68 -16.55
CA ALA A 690 -8.19 -41.04 -16.39
C ALA A 690 -9.32 -41.83 -17.07
N ASP A 691 -10.52 -41.75 -16.51
CA ASP A 691 -11.71 -42.38 -17.05
C ASP A 691 -12.20 -41.64 -18.31
N ARG A 692 -11.99 -40.32 -18.35
CA ARG A 692 -12.39 -39.44 -19.46
C ARG A 692 -11.34 -38.37 -19.75
N GLU A 693 -11.03 -38.18 -21.02
CA GLU A 693 -10.22 -37.06 -21.51
C GLU A 693 -11.13 -35.93 -22.04
N ILE A 694 -10.83 -34.69 -21.66
CA ILE A 694 -11.52 -33.48 -22.10
C ILE A 694 -10.49 -32.54 -22.71
N ARG A 695 -10.63 -32.30 -24.02
CA ARG A 695 -9.70 -31.45 -24.77
C ARG A 695 -10.22 -30.02 -24.83
N LEU A 696 -9.53 -29.11 -24.16
CA LEU A 696 -9.79 -27.67 -24.19
C LEU A 696 -9.20 -27.06 -25.48
N GLN A 697 -10.04 -26.43 -26.30
CA GLN A 697 -9.63 -25.73 -27.51
C GLN A 697 -9.62 -24.21 -27.28
N LYS A 698 -8.66 -23.53 -27.90
CA LYS A 698 -8.59 -22.06 -27.87
C LYS A 698 -9.57 -21.53 -28.91
N VAL A 699 -10.61 -20.82 -28.47
CA VAL A 699 -11.50 -20.10 -29.39
C VAL A 699 -10.73 -18.89 -29.91
N LEU A 700 -10.51 -18.82 -31.22
CA LEU A 700 -9.91 -17.65 -31.86
C LEU A 700 -11.00 -16.60 -32.06
N ALA A 701 -10.67 -15.32 -31.86
CA ALA A 701 -11.64 -14.22 -31.96
C ALA A 701 -12.33 -14.12 -33.34
N GLU A 702 -11.70 -14.67 -34.38
CA GLU A 702 -12.24 -14.73 -35.75
C GLU A 702 -13.40 -15.74 -35.93
N GLU A 703 -13.56 -16.71 -35.01
CA GLU A 703 -14.63 -17.72 -35.07
C GLU A 703 -15.94 -17.30 -34.37
N LEU A 704 -15.97 -16.08 -33.80
CA LEU A 704 -17.11 -15.54 -33.05
C LEU A 704 -18.06 -14.67 -33.90
N GLU A 705 -17.82 -14.51 -35.21
CA GLU A 705 -18.85 -13.96 -36.10
C GLU A 705 -20.02 -14.96 -36.21
N PRO A 706 -21.28 -14.50 -36.11
CA PRO A 706 -22.42 -15.39 -36.28
C PRO A 706 -22.42 -15.89 -37.72
N GLN A 707 -22.02 -17.14 -37.91
CA GLN A 707 -22.47 -17.89 -39.08
C GLN A 707 -23.98 -18.03 -38.95
N ASN A 708 -24.70 -17.11 -39.60
CA ASN A 708 -26.02 -17.43 -40.12
C ASN A 708 -25.82 -18.53 -41.17
N ASP A 709 -25.92 -19.78 -40.72
CA ASP A 709 -26.70 -20.86 -41.34
C ASP A 709 -26.57 -22.18 -40.57
#